data_AF-A0A9D6MNM2-F1
#
_entry.id   AF-A0A9D6MNM2-F1
#
_cell.length_a   1.000
_cell.length_b   1.000
_cell.length_c   1.000
_cell.angle_alpha   90.00
_cell.angle_beta   90.00
_cell.angle_gamma   90.00
#
_symmetry.space_group_name_H-M   'P 1'
#
loop_
_entity.id
_entity.type
_entity.pdbx_description
1 polymer ?
#
loop_
_entity_poly.entity_id
_entity_poly.type
_entity_poly.pdbx_seq_one_letter_code
_entity_poly.pdbx_strand_id
1 'polypeptide(L)'
;MLEQRLRDGLSRSCGSIPAILLGPGYLNYPGPCSDATPSDGFTLADLQECFVTSHDASVNHLIDVEYSTSNQMDNPTYACQKAISQIGGKFVVAELKALQKCRNAVDRGTLTILPEACATDDAKTVAKITAARSSVRVGIGAKCTPTAVATLGVCSNPACASFCGTCDPSCVAECILATHGDAANTLATDVNDLIDFEYPPPPPPPTCGDGSRNQTAEECDGADDGNCPGQCGTQASAFPCLCLNTPRERVIEHANTDLDTGWTGLAHDFNIVEGGGYFLDLFDCDGPQGPDTLCTVGPSCSGAPHPPCSNNAQCSTLSLGTCRKTAIAVGPHCNLDIQQTCTCDLNSTTAQPACIDQTNCPGTGNFCMQQFHTPPLPLSAGGVPVCVVNVFTEDVVGTRDLATGATALRLRQKSIVQMTGTPAQPCPVCGGFCKAAPGDLGNRHNCTTNADCADTPMQACETSHVCSFGPNQGLACRPDPPFGGPTPLFGNPSIDCPPTLSSAGILDIVFNPQTTETVSLQPSIACSEAAFSGKTCVGGGNQGANCTTGSQCPGGTCSFQCFCPVGVGVREQPNGCDAACVGGLHDAESCTFDSECIGGFCHLADCRADPSAPPASQPNEGGCTATVEGRCSFSSYQGCLSDADCSPANCALCKAGETCSVVAKDCYINSGITRSGVASQTDPVLSAIFCIAGTGQSAVDSTAGLPGPGAIRQTSTVVDTGF
;
A
#
# COMPACT_ATOMS: atom_id res chain seq x y z
N MET A 1 39.82 -0.30 -34.59
CA MET A 1 40.30 1.12 -34.69
C MET A 1 39.35 2.09 -34.01
N LEU A 2 38.03 1.95 -34.16
CA LEU A 2 37.04 2.83 -33.51
C LEU A 2 36.96 2.59 -31.99
N GLU A 3 36.89 1.34 -31.54
CA GLU A 3 36.97 0.96 -30.12
C GLU A 3 38.22 1.55 -29.44
N GLN A 4 39.40 1.41 -30.08
CA GLN A 4 40.64 1.99 -29.53
C GLN A 4 40.53 3.52 -29.37
N ARG A 5 39.89 4.22 -30.32
CA ARG A 5 39.68 5.68 -30.19
C ARG A 5 38.73 6.03 -29.06
N LEU A 6 37.71 5.20 -28.81
CA LEU A 6 36.81 5.36 -27.67
C LEU A 6 37.58 5.18 -26.36
N ARG A 7 38.34 4.10 -26.23
CA ARG A 7 39.21 3.85 -25.06
C ARG A 7 40.22 4.97 -24.84
N ASP A 8 40.90 5.43 -25.89
CA ASP A 8 41.84 6.56 -25.81
C ASP A 8 41.16 7.90 -25.47
N GLY A 9 39.89 8.07 -25.87
CA GLY A 9 39.05 9.21 -25.51
C GLY A 9 38.74 9.20 -24.01
N LEU A 10 38.18 8.09 -23.52
CA LEU A 10 37.86 7.88 -22.11
C LEU A 10 39.11 7.99 -21.23
N SER A 11 40.23 7.40 -21.63
CA SER A 11 41.51 7.54 -20.91
C SER A 11 41.96 9.00 -20.77
N ARG A 12 41.79 9.82 -21.82
CA ARG A 12 42.17 11.24 -21.76
C ARG A 12 41.23 12.10 -20.93
N SER A 13 39.93 11.84 -21.01
CA SER A 13 38.91 12.67 -20.37
C SER A 13 38.58 12.23 -18.94
N CYS A 14 38.67 10.93 -18.67
CA CYS A 14 38.27 10.31 -17.40
C CYS A 14 39.45 9.71 -16.62
N GLY A 15 40.65 9.60 -17.21
CA GLY A 15 41.85 9.02 -16.59
C GLY A 15 42.34 9.71 -15.32
N SER A 16 41.93 10.95 -15.09
CA SER A 16 42.24 11.70 -13.86
C SER A 16 41.12 11.68 -12.83
N ILE A 17 39.96 11.08 -13.14
CA ILE A 17 38.83 10.97 -12.21
C ILE A 17 39.14 9.81 -11.24
N PRO A 18 39.21 10.06 -9.92
CA PRO A 18 39.34 8.99 -8.94
C PRO A 18 38.19 7.99 -9.07
N ALA A 19 38.45 6.69 -8.96
CA ALA A 19 37.43 5.64 -9.10
C ALA A 19 36.22 5.85 -8.17
N ILE A 20 36.45 6.37 -6.96
CA ILE A 20 35.40 6.73 -6.00
C ILE A 20 34.41 7.79 -6.51
N LEU A 21 34.79 8.59 -7.52
CA LEU A 21 33.92 9.59 -8.16
C LEU A 21 33.25 9.07 -9.44
N LEU A 22 33.57 7.86 -9.90
CA LEU A 22 32.77 7.18 -10.91
C LEU A 22 31.47 6.65 -10.30
N GLY A 23 31.51 6.26 -9.02
CA GLY A 23 30.42 5.64 -8.28
C GLY A 23 29.11 6.46 -8.13
N PRO A 24 28.10 5.89 -7.44
CA PRO A 24 26.75 6.46 -7.27
C PRO A 24 26.72 7.78 -6.49
N GLY A 25 27.82 8.17 -5.86
CA GLY A 25 27.94 9.46 -5.17
C GLY A 25 28.21 10.66 -6.07
N TYR A 26 28.51 10.45 -7.37
CA TYR A 26 28.86 11.57 -8.26
C TYR A 26 28.41 11.39 -9.72
N LEU A 27 28.88 10.34 -10.41
CA LEU A 27 28.55 10.10 -11.83
C LEU A 27 27.53 8.98 -12.03
N ASN A 28 26.99 8.39 -10.95
CA ASN A 28 25.97 7.34 -11.01
C ASN A 28 26.39 6.02 -11.69
N TYR A 29 27.68 5.76 -11.90
CA TYR A 29 28.14 4.43 -12.32
C TYR A 29 28.18 3.46 -11.13
N PRO A 30 28.00 2.14 -11.33
CA PRO A 30 27.96 1.42 -12.60
C PRO A 30 26.73 1.71 -13.48
N GLY A 31 25.61 2.19 -12.93
CA GLY A 31 24.41 2.47 -13.73
C GLY A 31 24.00 1.23 -14.54
N PRO A 32 23.79 1.33 -15.86
CA PRO A 32 23.50 0.18 -16.72
C PRO A 32 24.74 -0.70 -17.02
N CYS A 33 25.93 -0.33 -16.57
CA CYS A 33 27.14 -1.12 -16.72
C CYS A 33 27.23 -2.26 -15.71
N SER A 34 27.93 -3.31 -16.07
CA SER A 34 28.42 -4.33 -15.13
C SER A 34 29.85 -4.03 -14.71
N ASP A 35 30.18 -4.31 -13.44
CA ASP A 35 31.57 -4.38 -12.99
C ASP A 35 32.19 -5.71 -13.46
N ALA A 36 33.16 -5.66 -14.36
CA ALA A 36 33.76 -6.86 -14.95
C ALA A 36 34.77 -7.51 -14.00
N THR A 37 35.25 -6.77 -12.99
CA THR A 37 36.18 -7.24 -11.96
C THR A 37 35.68 -6.89 -10.56
N PRO A 38 34.67 -7.59 -10.00
CA PRO A 38 33.98 -7.19 -8.75
C PRO A 38 34.86 -6.98 -7.51
N SER A 39 36.12 -7.42 -7.53
CA SER A 39 37.08 -7.31 -6.43
C SER A 39 37.82 -5.97 -6.31
N ASP A 40 37.80 -5.11 -7.35
CA ASP A 40 38.46 -3.79 -7.31
C ASP A 40 37.51 -2.59 -7.33
N GLY A 41 36.20 -2.87 -7.41
CA GLY A 41 35.13 -1.88 -7.53
C GLY A 41 35.13 -1.24 -8.92
N PHE A 42 34.11 -0.42 -9.22
CA PHE A 42 33.94 0.10 -10.57
C PHE A 42 35.09 1.04 -11.01
N THR A 43 35.93 0.59 -11.94
CA THR A 43 37.10 1.32 -12.43
C THR A 43 36.89 1.97 -13.79
N LEU A 44 37.87 2.76 -14.24
CA LEU A 44 37.91 3.25 -15.62
C LEU A 44 38.01 2.12 -16.65
N ALA A 45 38.61 0.98 -16.29
CA ALA A 45 38.69 -0.17 -17.18
C ALA A 45 37.30 -0.78 -17.39
N ASP A 46 36.50 -0.88 -16.32
CA ASP A 46 35.11 -1.35 -16.39
C ASP A 46 34.23 -0.40 -17.20
N LEU A 47 34.39 0.91 -17.00
CA LEU A 47 33.70 1.92 -17.81
C LEU A 47 34.04 1.77 -19.30
N GLN A 48 35.32 1.58 -19.64
CA GLN A 48 35.74 1.38 -21.01
C GLN A 48 35.16 0.11 -21.63
N GLU A 49 35.14 -0.97 -20.88
CA GLU A 49 34.59 -2.25 -21.34
C GLU A 49 33.08 -2.20 -21.50
N CYS A 50 32.39 -1.58 -20.55
CA CYS A 50 30.96 -1.32 -20.62
C CYS A 50 30.60 -0.58 -21.90
N PHE A 51 31.22 0.59 -22.14
CA PHE A 51 30.91 1.42 -23.32
C PHE A 51 31.20 0.71 -24.64
N VAL A 52 32.29 -0.06 -24.72
CA VAL A 52 32.60 -0.83 -25.93
C VAL A 52 31.53 -1.89 -26.15
N THR A 53 31.23 -2.69 -25.13
CA THR A 53 30.30 -3.81 -25.24
C THR A 53 28.87 -3.34 -25.51
N SER A 54 28.39 -2.31 -24.80
CA SER A 54 27.03 -1.81 -24.95
C SER A 54 26.81 -1.08 -26.27
N HIS A 55 27.78 -0.29 -26.73
CA HIS A 55 27.69 0.40 -28.01
C HIS A 55 27.78 -0.60 -29.18
N ASP A 56 28.66 -1.61 -29.10
CA ASP A 56 28.74 -2.65 -30.13
C ASP A 56 27.45 -3.49 -30.18
N ALA A 57 26.88 -3.85 -29.02
CA ALA A 57 25.59 -4.53 -28.97
C ALA A 57 24.48 -3.70 -29.64
N SER A 58 24.42 -2.40 -29.35
CA SER A 58 23.45 -1.47 -29.95
C SER A 58 23.65 -1.36 -31.47
N VAL A 59 24.90 -1.23 -31.93
CA VAL A 59 25.22 -1.17 -33.37
C VAL A 59 24.82 -2.47 -34.07
N ASN A 60 25.12 -3.62 -33.48
CA ASN A 60 24.74 -4.92 -34.05
C ASN A 60 23.22 -5.06 -34.14
N HIS A 61 22.49 -4.65 -33.10
CA HIS A 61 21.03 -4.64 -33.11
C HIS A 61 20.47 -3.79 -34.26
N LEU A 62 20.99 -2.58 -34.45
CA LEU A 62 20.55 -1.71 -35.55
C LEU A 62 20.90 -2.28 -36.93
N ILE A 63 22.07 -2.94 -37.07
CA ILE A 63 22.44 -3.63 -38.31
C ILE A 63 21.48 -4.78 -38.61
N ASP A 64 21.07 -5.55 -37.60
CA ASP A 64 20.13 -6.66 -37.76
C ASP A 64 18.73 -6.18 -38.21
N VAL A 65 18.32 -4.98 -37.79
CA VAL A 65 17.09 -4.32 -38.27
C VAL A 65 17.22 -3.96 -39.75
N GLU A 66 18.35 -3.36 -40.14
CA GLU A 66 18.53 -2.81 -41.47
C GLU A 66 18.88 -3.87 -42.54
N TYR A 67 19.69 -4.88 -42.22
CA TYR A 67 20.30 -5.80 -43.17
C TYR A 67 19.73 -7.22 -43.08
N SER A 68 18.49 -7.41 -43.55
CA SER A 68 17.79 -8.72 -43.48
C SER A 68 17.96 -9.64 -44.71
N THR A 69 18.71 -9.21 -45.73
CA THR A 69 18.84 -9.96 -47.00
C THR A 69 20.14 -10.76 -47.12
N SER A 70 20.06 -11.98 -47.65
CA SER A 70 21.22 -12.88 -47.85
C SER A 70 21.68 -13.03 -49.32
N ASN A 71 20.98 -12.42 -50.29
CA ASN A 71 21.24 -12.58 -51.73
C ASN A 71 21.80 -11.32 -52.40
N GLN A 72 22.47 -11.48 -53.55
CA GLN A 72 22.99 -10.37 -54.35
C GLN A 72 21.85 -9.47 -54.86
N MET A 73 21.95 -8.17 -54.58
CA MET A 73 20.95 -7.16 -54.95
C MET A 73 21.21 -6.54 -56.33
N ASP A 74 20.15 -6.06 -56.97
CA ASP A 74 20.27 -5.12 -58.09
C ASP A 74 20.66 -3.71 -57.61
N ASN A 75 21.08 -2.85 -58.54
CA ASN A 75 21.57 -1.51 -58.21
C ASN A 75 20.53 -0.63 -57.48
N PRO A 76 19.23 -0.60 -57.87
CA PRO A 76 18.21 0.16 -57.14
C PRO A 76 17.99 -0.34 -55.70
N THR A 77 17.96 -1.66 -55.49
CA THR A 77 17.75 -2.27 -54.17
C THR A 77 18.95 -2.02 -53.25
N TYR A 78 20.17 -2.17 -53.78
CA TYR A 78 21.41 -1.81 -53.07
C TYR A 78 21.47 -0.32 -52.72
N ALA A 79 21.07 0.57 -53.63
CA ALA A 79 21.05 2.00 -53.37
C ALA A 79 20.06 2.38 -52.25
N CYS A 80 18.91 1.70 -52.18
CA CYS A 80 17.94 1.86 -51.10
C CYS A 80 18.49 1.34 -49.76
N GLN A 81 19.06 0.11 -49.71
CA GLN A 81 19.69 -0.46 -48.50
C GLN A 81 20.77 0.46 -47.93
N LYS A 82 21.63 0.98 -48.82
CA LYS A 82 22.68 1.93 -48.44
C LYS A 82 22.11 3.25 -47.93
N ALA A 83 20.99 3.72 -48.48
CA ALA A 83 20.35 4.94 -48.03
C ALA A 83 19.76 4.77 -46.63
N ILE A 84 19.05 3.65 -46.38
CA ILE A 84 18.47 3.31 -45.07
C ILE A 84 19.57 3.37 -43.99
N SER A 85 20.64 2.59 -44.16
CA SER A 85 21.73 2.53 -43.18
C SER A 85 22.47 3.85 -42.93
N GLN A 86 22.72 4.63 -43.98
CA GLN A 86 23.38 5.93 -43.82
C GLN A 86 22.48 6.98 -43.17
N ILE A 87 21.16 6.87 -43.34
CA ILE A 87 20.19 7.80 -42.78
C ILE A 87 19.86 7.42 -41.34
N GLY A 88 19.65 6.14 -41.05
CA GLY A 88 19.44 5.61 -39.69
C GLY A 88 20.59 5.95 -38.76
N GLY A 89 21.82 5.62 -39.15
CA GLY A 89 23.00 5.98 -38.34
C GLY A 89 23.18 7.50 -38.13
N LYS A 90 22.81 8.33 -39.11
CA LYS A 90 22.83 9.80 -38.94
C LYS A 90 21.76 10.29 -37.98
N PHE A 91 20.62 9.62 -37.94
CA PHE A 91 19.51 9.95 -37.05
C PHE A 91 19.90 9.70 -35.58
N VAL A 92 20.40 8.51 -35.25
CA VAL A 92 20.92 8.18 -33.90
C VAL A 92 21.92 9.23 -33.42
N VAL A 93 22.92 9.55 -34.25
CA VAL A 93 23.95 10.56 -33.92
C VAL A 93 23.35 11.95 -33.73
N ALA A 94 22.31 12.32 -34.47
CA ALA A 94 21.66 13.62 -34.36
C ALA A 94 20.82 13.74 -33.08
N GLU A 95 20.10 12.68 -32.74
CA GLU A 95 19.26 12.58 -31.53
C GLU A 95 20.13 12.57 -30.27
N LEU A 96 21.12 11.67 -30.18
CA LEU A 96 22.08 11.64 -29.07
C LEU A 96 22.75 12.99 -28.85
N LYS A 97 23.24 13.63 -29.92
CA LYS A 97 23.88 14.97 -29.79
C LYS A 97 22.92 16.07 -29.33
N ALA A 98 21.63 15.96 -29.63
CA ALA A 98 20.64 16.91 -29.15
C ALA A 98 20.43 16.72 -27.65
N LEU A 99 20.21 15.47 -27.22
CA LEU A 99 20.00 15.09 -25.83
C LEU A 99 21.22 15.36 -24.96
N GLN A 100 22.42 14.93 -25.37
CA GLN A 100 23.70 15.23 -24.71
C GLN A 100 23.86 16.72 -24.44
N LYS A 101 23.51 17.59 -25.41
CA LYS A 101 23.63 19.04 -25.21
C LYS A 101 22.66 19.57 -24.17
N CYS A 102 21.46 19.01 -24.12
CA CYS A 102 20.47 19.36 -23.11
C CYS A 102 20.89 18.87 -21.73
N ARG A 103 21.24 17.59 -21.57
CA ARG A 103 21.71 17.00 -20.30
C ARG A 103 22.95 17.74 -19.76
N ASN A 104 23.93 18.02 -20.63
CA ASN A 104 25.08 18.87 -20.28
C ASN A 104 24.69 20.29 -19.80
N ALA A 105 23.60 20.86 -20.31
CA ALA A 105 23.12 22.18 -19.87
C ALA A 105 22.41 22.11 -18.51
N VAL A 106 21.72 21.00 -18.23
CA VAL A 106 21.15 20.68 -16.92
C VAL A 106 22.26 20.48 -15.88
N ASP A 107 23.27 19.65 -16.18
CA ASP A 107 24.40 19.38 -15.26
C ASP A 107 25.21 20.65 -14.92
N ARG A 108 25.28 21.59 -15.86
CA ARG A 108 25.94 22.90 -15.66
C ARG A 108 25.06 23.90 -14.90
N GLY A 109 23.84 23.54 -14.55
CA GLY A 109 22.85 24.43 -13.93
C GLY A 109 22.34 25.55 -14.84
N THR A 110 22.54 25.44 -16.15
CA THR A 110 22.12 26.45 -17.13
C THR A 110 20.71 26.21 -17.67
N LEU A 111 20.14 25.03 -17.41
CA LEU A 111 18.77 24.66 -17.74
C LEU A 111 18.16 23.96 -16.52
N THR A 112 16.92 24.31 -16.16
CA THR A 112 16.26 23.85 -14.91
C THR A 112 15.06 22.96 -15.22
N ILE A 113 15.34 21.80 -15.81
CA ILE A 113 14.37 20.73 -16.08
C ILE A 113 14.97 19.40 -15.63
N LEU A 114 14.14 18.35 -15.50
CA LEU A 114 14.65 17.00 -15.27
C LEU A 114 15.46 16.53 -16.50
N PRO A 115 16.64 15.88 -16.33
CA PRO A 115 17.46 15.39 -17.45
C PRO A 115 16.69 14.50 -18.45
N GLU A 116 15.77 13.70 -17.95
CA GLU A 116 14.94 12.77 -18.72
C GLU A 116 13.90 13.53 -19.57
N ALA A 117 13.49 14.73 -19.13
CA ALA A 117 12.54 15.58 -19.83
C ALA A 117 13.16 16.38 -20.99
N CYS A 118 14.45 16.20 -21.28
CA CYS A 118 15.15 16.93 -22.35
C CYS A 118 14.50 16.77 -23.74
N ALA A 119 13.92 15.60 -24.02
CA ALA A 119 13.24 15.33 -25.29
C ALA A 119 11.88 16.03 -25.44
N THR A 120 11.27 16.50 -24.33
CA THR A 120 9.91 17.06 -24.30
C THR A 120 9.88 18.53 -23.93
N ASP A 121 10.71 18.94 -22.97
CA ASP A 121 10.58 20.22 -22.27
C ASP A 121 11.56 21.28 -22.78
N ASP A 122 12.71 20.86 -23.35
CA ASP A 122 13.62 21.79 -24.02
C ASP A 122 13.24 22.00 -25.49
N ALA A 123 12.61 23.14 -25.78
CA ALA A 123 12.16 23.50 -27.13
C ALA A 123 13.26 23.43 -28.20
N LYS A 124 14.54 23.67 -27.85
CA LYS A 124 15.65 23.57 -28.80
C LYS A 124 15.95 22.12 -29.16
N THR A 125 15.97 21.24 -28.17
CA THR A 125 16.16 19.79 -28.34
C THR A 125 15.02 19.18 -29.13
N VAL A 126 13.77 19.49 -28.75
CA VAL A 126 12.55 19.09 -29.50
C VAL A 126 12.66 19.47 -30.98
N ALA A 127 13.05 20.73 -31.27
CA ALA A 127 13.18 21.20 -32.65
C ALA A 127 14.27 20.46 -33.44
N LYS A 128 15.38 20.08 -32.79
CA LYS A 128 16.47 19.33 -33.42
C LYS A 128 16.07 17.88 -33.71
N ILE A 129 15.43 17.21 -32.75
CA ILE A 129 14.94 15.84 -32.93
C ILE A 129 13.88 15.83 -34.04
N THR A 130 12.93 16.76 -34.03
CA THR A 130 11.90 16.89 -35.07
C THR A 130 12.50 17.08 -36.47
N ALA A 131 13.53 17.93 -36.59
CA ALA A 131 14.24 18.13 -37.87
C ALA A 131 14.99 16.87 -38.33
N ALA A 132 15.59 16.13 -37.39
CA ALA A 132 16.25 14.86 -37.70
C ALA A 132 15.22 13.82 -38.18
N ARG A 133 14.08 13.69 -37.50
CA ARG A 133 12.98 12.79 -37.90
C ARG A 133 12.45 13.09 -39.30
N SER A 134 12.26 14.38 -39.61
CA SER A 134 11.87 14.82 -40.96
C SER A 134 12.90 14.45 -42.03
N SER A 135 14.19 14.55 -41.71
CA SER A 135 15.28 14.18 -42.63
C SER A 135 15.28 12.69 -42.98
N VAL A 136 14.88 11.82 -42.05
CA VAL A 136 14.73 10.38 -42.29
C VAL A 136 13.64 10.11 -43.33
N ARG A 137 12.43 10.65 -43.09
CA ARG A 137 11.28 10.49 -44.00
C ARG A 137 11.59 10.95 -45.41
N VAL A 138 12.17 12.15 -45.55
CA VAL A 138 12.54 12.71 -46.85
C VAL A 138 13.65 11.89 -47.52
N GLY A 139 14.69 11.52 -46.76
CA GLY A 139 15.85 10.82 -47.30
C GLY A 139 15.53 9.41 -47.80
N ILE A 140 14.76 8.65 -47.04
CA ILE A 140 14.32 7.29 -47.42
C ILE A 140 13.34 7.37 -48.59
N GLY A 141 12.33 8.25 -48.53
CA GLY A 141 11.37 8.44 -49.61
C GLY A 141 12.00 8.86 -50.94
N ALA A 142 13.10 9.62 -50.91
CA ALA A 142 13.82 10.06 -52.12
C ALA A 142 14.71 8.97 -52.75
N LYS A 143 15.06 7.91 -52.03
CA LYS A 143 16.05 6.90 -52.46
C LYS A 143 15.50 5.49 -52.57
N CYS A 144 14.34 5.22 -51.98
CA CYS A 144 13.71 3.92 -51.97
C CYS A 144 12.41 3.91 -52.78
N THR A 145 12.10 2.76 -53.37
CA THR A 145 10.83 2.50 -54.07
C THR A 145 10.11 1.35 -53.38
N PRO A 146 8.77 1.22 -53.51
CA PRO A 146 8.02 0.09 -52.96
C PRO A 146 8.60 -1.28 -53.34
N THR A 147 9.02 -1.44 -54.59
CA THR A 147 9.64 -2.70 -55.06
C THR A 147 10.99 -2.97 -54.40
N ALA A 148 11.82 -1.94 -54.23
CA ALA A 148 13.11 -2.09 -53.56
C ALA A 148 12.92 -2.48 -52.08
N VAL A 149 12.06 -1.78 -51.33
CA VAL A 149 11.85 -2.10 -49.90
C VAL A 149 11.20 -3.46 -49.67
N ALA A 150 10.29 -3.88 -50.56
CA ALA A 150 9.72 -5.22 -50.51
C ALA A 150 10.79 -6.31 -50.74
N THR A 151 11.73 -6.05 -51.65
CA THR A 151 12.85 -6.97 -51.94
C THR A 151 13.85 -7.03 -50.77
N LEU A 152 14.03 -5.91 -50.05
CA LEU A 152 14.90 -5.84 -48.87
C LEU A 152 14.35 -6.61 -47.67
N GLY A 153 13.07 -6.96 -47.64
CA GLY A 153 12.46 -7.71 -46.54
C GLY A 153 12.39 -6.95 -45.20
N VAL A 154 12.78 -5.67 -45.15
CA VAL A 154 12.82 -4.86 -43.91
C VAL A 154 11.46 -4.84 -43.21
N CYS A 155 10.36 -4.72 -43.96
CA CYS A 155 9.01 -4.73 -43.39
C CYS A 155 8.59 -6.08 -42.78
N SER A 156 9.27 -7.17 -43.14
CA SER A 156 9.06 -8.51 -42.57
C SER A 156 9.97 -8.79 -41.38
N ASN A 157 10.91 -7.88 -41.07
CA ASN A 157 11.67 -7.94 -39.84
C ASN A 157 10.69 -7.77 -38.65
N PRO A 158 10.73 -8.63 -37.63
CA PRO A 158 9.87 -8.51 -36.46
C PRO A 158 9.89 -7.13 -35.80
N ALA A 159 11.04 -6.45 -35.82
CA ALA A 159 11.21 -5.10 -35.28
C ALA A 159 10.46 -4.02 -36.09
N CYS A 160 10.15 -4.28 -37.36
CA CYS A 160 9.44 -3.36 -38.25
C CYS A 160 7.99 -3.75 -38.53
N ALA A 161 7.63 -5.01 -38.32
CA ALA A 161 6.34 -5.55 -38.74
C ALA A 161 5.15 -4.83 -38.09
N SER A 162 5.29 -4.39 -36.83
CA SER A 162 4.27 -3.66 -36.08
C SER A 162 4.01 -2.24 -36.59
N PHE A 163 4.95 -1.66 -37.32
CA PHE A 163 4.85 -0.30 -37.88
C PHE A 163 4.28 -0.29 -39.30
N CYS A 164 4.16 -1.45 -39.96
CA CYS A 164 3.75 -1.56 -41.36
C CYS A 164 2.32 -2.08 -41.52
N GLY A 165 1.47 -1.31 -42.20
CA GLY A 165 0.26 -1.81 -42.86
C GLY A 165 0.52 -2.27 -44.31
N THR A 166 1.31 -1.48 -45.04
CA THR A 166 1.81 -1.79 -46.40
C THR A 166 3.32 -1.61 -46.43
N CYS A 167 4.04 -2.52 -47.10
CA CYS A 167 5.50 -2.41 -47.20
C CYS A 167 5.89 -1.39 -48.28
N ASP A 168 6.15 -0.16 -47.84
CA ASP A 168 6.57 0.96 -48.68
C ASP A 168 7.65 1.82 -47.97
N PRO A 169 8.27 2.80 -48.67
CA PRO A 169 9.33 3.63 -48.08
C PRO A 169 8.89 4.45 -46.86
N SER A 170 7.59 4.77 -46.74
CA SER A 170 7.08 5.49 -45.57
C SER A 170 7.06 4.58 -44.35
N CYS A 171 6.65 3.32 -44.51
CA CYS A 171 6.73 2.37 -43.39
C CYS A 171 8.19 2.20 -42.93
N VAL A 172 9.11 1.98 -43.87
CA VAL A 172 10.52 1.80 -43.51
C VAL A 172 11.06 3.03 -42.76
N ALA A 173 10.66 4.24 -43.16
CA ALA A 173 11.03 5.44 -42.43
C ALA A 173 10.51 5.44 -40.98
N GLU A 174 9.23 5.12 -40.73
CA GLU A 174 8.70 5.06 -39.36
C GLU A 174 9.33 3.93 -38.53
N CYS A 175 9.61 2.75 -39.12
CA CYS A 175 10.33 1.70 -38.41
C CYS A 175 11.73 2.17 -37.98
N ILE A 176 12.47 2.82 -38.89
CA ILE A 176 13.81 3.34 -38.57
C ILE A 176 13.70 4.41 -37.48
N LEU A 177 12.70 5.30 -37.55
CA LEU A 177 12.49 6.30 -36.51
C LEU A 177 12.21 5.70 -35.13
N ALA A 178 11.43 4.62 -35.06
CA ALA A 178 11.15 3.92 -33.81
C ALA A 178 12.39 3.16 -33.32
N THR A 179 12.88 2.18 -34.08
CA THR A 179 14.01 1.33 -33.68
C THR A 179 15.30 2.09 -33.38
N HIS A 180 15.65 3.07 -34.20
CA HIS A 180 16.87 3.87 -33.99
C HIS A 180 16.65 4.99 -32.97
N GLY A 181 15.41 5.45 -32.81
CA GLY A 181 15.05 6.39 -31.76
C GLY A 181 15.15 5.73 -30.39
N ASP A 182 14.58 4.54 -30.24
CA ASP A 182 14.61 3.75 -29.00
C ASP A 182 16.04 3.34 -28.63
N ALA A 183 16.89 2.98 -29.60
CA ALA A 183 18.30 2.72 -29.34
C ALA A 183 19.08 3.96 -28.86
N ALA A 184 18.62 5.16 -29.23
CA ALA A 184 19.24 6.42 -28.80
C ALA A 184 18.68 6.94 -27.47
N ASN A 185 17.36 6.85 -27.28
CA ASN A 185 16.62 7.31 -26.11
C ASN A 185 15.21 6.70 -26.08
N THR A 186 14.98 5.71 -25.22
CA THR A 186 13.69 5.08 -24.97
C THR A 186 12.99 5.67 -23.74
N LEU A 187 11.68 5.44 -23.62
CA LEU A 187 10.90 5.69 -22.39
C LEU A 187 10.58 4.40 -21.64
N ALA A 188 11.03 3.25 -22.16
CA ALA A 188 10.86 1.97 -21.51
C ALA A 188 11.74 1.90 -20.26
N THR A 189 11.15 1.62 -19.10
CA THR A 189 11.84 1.62 -17.81
C THR A 189 12.67 0.36 -17.55
N ASP A 190 12.57 -0.65 -18.43
CA ASP A 190 13.19 -1.97 -18.32
C ASP A 190 14.30 -2.21 -19.36
N VAL A 191 14.59 -1.22 -20.22
CA VAL A 191 15.57 -1.33 -21.30
C VAL A 191 16.52 -0.14 -21.24
N ASN A 192 17.83 -0.40 -21.13
CA ASN A 192 18.86 0.63 -21.20
C ASN A 192 19.17 1.00 -22.65
N ASP A 193 19.22 2.28 -22.95
CA ASP A 193 19.61 2.80 -24.27
C ASP A 193 21.01 3.45 -24.28
N LEU A 194 21.44 3.97 -25.43
CA LEU A 194 22.76 4.60 -25.56
C LEU A 194 22.94 5.86 -24.69
N ILE A 195 21.89 6.64 -24.41
CA ILE A 195 22.01 7.84 -23.58
C ILE A 195 22.09 7.47 -22.09
N ASP A 196 21.50 6.35 -21.67
CA ASP A 196 21.59 5.85 -20.29
C ASP A 196 22.99 5.37 -19.92
N PHE A 197 23.75 4.81 -20.87
CA PHE A 197 25.16 4.50 -20.64
C PHE A 197 26.02 5.74 -20.46
N GLU A 198 25.69 6.86 -21.11
CA GLU A 198 26.44 8.12 -21.01
C GLU A 198 26.06 8.94 -19.78
N TYR A 199 24.78 8.94 -19.43
CA TYR A 199 24.15 9.69 -18.34
C TYR A 199 23.30 8.71 -17.51
N PRO A 200 23.94 7.86 -16.70
CA PRO A 200 23.23 6.86 -15.91
C PRO A 200 22.19 7.54 -15.00
N PRO A 201 20.93 7.08 -15.04
CA PRO A 201 19.91 7.59 -14.13
C PRO A 201 20.36 7.34 -12.68
N PRO A 202 19.85 8.11 -11.71
CA PRO A 202 20.07 7.77 -10.30
C PRO A 202 19.66 6.31 -10.09
N PRO A 203 20.43 5.53 -9.32
CA PRO A 203 20.08 4.14 -9.08
C PRO A 203 18.65 4.07 -8.55
N PRO A 204 17.86 3.07 -8.99
CA PRO A 204 16.57 2.84 -8.37
C PRO A 204 16.77 2.74 -6.85
N PRO A 205 15.78 3.14 -6.05
CA PRO A 205 15.85 2.96 -4.61
C PRO A 205 16.24 1.51 -4.31
N PRO A 206 17.07 1.26 -3.27
CA PRO A 206 17.36 -0.08 -2.79
C PRO A 206 16.09 -0.94 -2.73
N THR A 207 16.10 -2.11 -3.38
CA THR A 207 14.94 -3.03 -3.39
C THR A 207 15.39 -4.45 -3.14
N CYS A 208 14.56 -5.21 -2.43
CA CYS A 208 14.80 -6.64 -2.23
C CYS A 208 14.84 -7.36 -3.58
N GLY A 209 15.92 -8.10 -3.81
CA GLY A 209 16.22 -8.80 -5.06
C GLY A 209 17.25 -8.09 -5.93
N ASP A 210 17.84 -6.98 -5.47
CA ASP A 210 18.91 -6.26 -6.18
C ASP A 210 20.30 -6.89 -5.97
N GLY A 211 20.36 -7.92 -5.13
CA GLY A 211 21.56 -8.72 -4.86
C GLY A 211 22.53 -8.07 -3.89
N SER A 212 22.12 -7.01 -3.19
CA SER A 212 22.90 -6.34 -2.16
C SER A 212 22.04 -6.09 -0.92
N ARG A 213 22.50 -6.51 0.26
CA ARG A 213 21.81 -6.19 1.52
C ARG A 213 22.02 -4.71 1.88
N ASN A 214 21.14 -3.86 1.40
CA ASN A 214 21.30 -2.41 1.40
C ASN A 214 20.05 -1.67 1.92
N GLN A 215 18.97 -2.38 2.20
CA GLN A 215 17.86 -1.89 2.99
C GLN A 215 17.94 -2.39 4.43
N THR A 216 17.35 -1.62 5.33
CA THR A 216 17.42 -1.90 6.76
C THR A 216 16.49 -3.04 7.19
N ALA A 217 15.46 -3.32 6.39
CA ALA A 217 14.59 -4.48 6.56
C ALA A 217 15.21 -5.78 6.02
N GLU A 218 16.32 -5.73 5.29
CA GLU A 218 16.93 -6.92 4.69
C GLU A 218 17.91 -7.59 5.63
N GLU A 219 17.79 -8.90 5.70
CA GLU A 219 18.76 -9.77 6.37
C GLU A 219 19.70 -10.42 5.37
N CYS A 220 19.28 -10.54 4.12
CA CYS A 220 20.01 -11.10 3.00
C CYS A 220 19.43 -10.55 1.69
N ASP A 221 20.17 -10.62 0.58
CA ASP A 221 19.59 -10.39 -0.75
C ASP A 221 20.31 -11.23 -1.81
N GLY A 222 19.62 -12.26 -2.31
CA GLY A 222 20.13 -13.10 -3.39
C GLY A 222 21.46 -13.76 -3.02
N ALA A 223 22.56 -13.27 -3.62
CA ALA A 223 23.91 -13.77 -3.35
C ALA A 223 24.57 -13.09 -2.13
N ASP A 224 24.07 -11.94 -1.68
CA ASP A 224 24.46 -11.33 -0.40
C ASP A 224 23.68 -11.99 0.75
N ASP A 225 23.96 -13.28 0.96
CA ASP A 225 23.24 -14.15 1.90
C ASP A 225 24.05 -14.51 3.14
N GLY A 226 25.07 -13.71 3.48
CA GLY A 226 26.04 -14.03 4.54
C GLY A 226 25.42 -14.31 5.91
N ASN A 227 24.24 -13.76 6.21
CA ASN A 227 23.51 -14.03 7.47
C ASN A 227 22.77 -15.38 7.46
N CYS A 228 22.41 -15.90 6.28
CA CYS A 228 21.69 -17.16 6.10
C CYS A 228 22.03 -17.81 4.74
N PRO A 229 23.24 -18.39 4.60
CA PRO A 229 23.71 -18.89 3.30
C PRO A 229 22.78 -19.92 2.67
N GLY A 230 22.34 -19.66 1.44
CA GLY A 230 21.41 -20.47 0.66
C GLY A 230 19.97 -20.48 1.17
N GLN A 231 19.63 -19.65 2.15
CA GLN A 231 18.32 -19.59 2.81
C GLN A 231 17.71 -18.18 2.75
N CYS A 232 18.13 -17.38 1.77
CA CYS A 232 17.55 -16.07 1.55
C CYS A 232 16.21 -16.16 0.82
N GLY A 233 15.18 -15.52 1.38
CA GLY A 233 13.88 -15.42 0.72
C GLY A 233 13.95 -14.58 -0.55
N THR A 234 13.35 -15.07 -1.64
CA THR A 234 13.29 -14.32 -2.91
C THR A 234 12.30 -13.16 -2.81
N GLN A 235 12.39 -12.19 -3.73
CA GLN A 235 11.46 -11.06 -3.80
C GLN A 235 9.97 -11.48 -3.87
N ALA A 236 9.68 -12.63 -4.51
CA ALA A 236 8.33 -13.17 -4.64
C ALA A 236 7.92 -14.11 -3.50
N SER A 237 8.83 -14.40 -2.55
CA SER A 237 8.55 -15.31 -1.43
C SER A 237 7.66 -14.66 -0.37
N ALA A 238 7.14 -15.46 0.55
CA ALA A 238 6.40 -14.95 1.70
C ALA A 238 7.27 -14.06 2.62
N PHE A 239 8.60 -14.27 2.61
CA PHE A 239 9.58 -13.61 3.47
C PHE A 239 10.69 -12.98 2.62
N PRO A 240 10.38 -11.94 1.82
CA PRO A 240 11.32 -11.39 0.84
C PRO A 240 12.55 -10.80 1.52
N CYS A 241 13.75 -11.25 1.13
CA CYS A 241 15.04 -10.81 1.66
C CYS A 241 15.21 -10.97 3.18
N LEU A 242 14.43 -11.88 3.75
CA LEU A 242 14.55 -12.33 5.13
C LEU A 242 15.10 -13.75 5.16
N CYS A 243 15.77 -14.09 6.26
CA CYS A 243 16.32 -15.42 6.45
C CYS A 243 15.23 -16.46 6.73
N LEU A 244 15.12 -17.46 5.86
CA LEU A 244 14.08 -18.50 5.93
C LEU A 244 14.34 -19.54 7.04
N ASN A 245 15.56 -19.60 7.58
CA ASN A 245 15.94 -20.46 8.68
C ASN A 245 15.67 -19.86 10.07
N THR A 246 15.02 -18.70 10.14
CA THR A 246 14.61 -18.06 11.41
C THR A 246 13.13 -18.32 11.66
N PRO A 247 12.74 -18.91 12.81
CA PRO A 247 11.35 -19.11 13.20
C PRO A 247 10.51 -17.84 13.13
N ARG A 248 9.62 -17.74 12.14
CA ARG A 248 8.80 -16.55 11.88
C ARG A 248 7.45 -16.89 11.28
N GLU A 249 6.56 -15.93 11.42
CA GLU A 249 5.22 -15.94 10.86
C GLU A 249 5.00 -14.66 10.04
N ARG A 250 4.40 -14.79 8.86
CA ARG A 250 3.79 -13.69 8.13
C ARG A 250 2.28 -13.81 8.24
N VAL A 251 1.66 -12.76 8.76
CA VAL A 251 0.20 -12.60 8.78
C VAL A 251 -0.21 -11.77 7.58
N ILE A 252 -1.19 -12.26 6.82
CA ILE A 252 -1.85 -11.56 5.72
C ILE A 252 -3.32 -11.46 6.07
N GLU A 253 -3.83 -10.25 6.15
CA GLU A 253 -5.20 -9.96 6.50
C GLU A 253 -6.06 -9.82 5.23
N HIS A 254 -7.25 -10.40 5.26
CA HIS A 254 -8.17 -10.42 4.13
C HIS A 254 -9.34 -9.46 4.32
N ALA A 255 -9.88 -8.99 3.19
CA ALA A 255 -10.95 -8.00 3.14
C ALA A 255 -12.30 -8.52 3.66
N ASN A 256 -12.54 -9.83 3.71
CA ASN A 256 -13.80 -10.43 4.21
C ASN A 256 -13.91 -10.43 5.74
N THR A 257 -13.35 -9.40 6.37
CA THR A 257 -13.47 -9.09 7.78
C THR A 257 -14.84 -8.53 8.08
N ASP A 258 -15.32 -8.85 9.27
CA ASP A 258 -16.49 -8.25 9.86
C ASP A 258 -16.00 -7.32 10.99
N LEU A 259 -16.03 -6.00 10.74
CA LEU A 259 -15.66 -4.94 11.67
C LEU A 259 -16.89 -4.12 12.05
N ASP A 260 -17.26 -4.19 13.32
CA ASP A 260 -18.30 -3.36 13.90
C ASP A 260 -17.70 -2.27 14.78
N THR A 261 -18.23 -1.06 14.63
CA THR A 261 -17.82 0.08 15.45
C THR A 261 -19.02 0.88 15.96
N GLY A 262 -18.96 1.18 17.24
CA GLY A 262 -19.94 2.01 17.93
C GLY A 262 -21.36 1.44 17.94
N TRP A 263 -22.29 2.26 18.43
CA TRP A 263 -23.60 1.82 18.91
C TRP A 263 -24.74 2.06 17.93
N THR A 264 -24.55 2.93 16.93
CA THR A 264 -25.66 3.31 16.06
C THR A 264 -26.05 2.22 15.09
N GLY A 265 -25.18 1.26 14.79
CA GLY A 265 -25.36 0.29 13.72
C GLY A 265 -24.93 0.77 12.33
N LEU A 266 -24.79 2.09 12.13
CA LEU A 266 -24.40 2.65 10.84
C LEU A 266 -22.95 2.33 10.45
N ALA A 267 -22.17 1.83 11.39
CA ALA A 267 -20.77 1.52 11.20
C ALA A 267 -20.41 0.06 11.54
N HIS A 268 -21.37 -0.82 11.24
CA HIS A 268 -21.27 -2.28 11.36
C HIS A 268 -20.98 -2.92 9.99
N ASP A 269 -20.52 -4.17 9.99
CA ASP A 269 -20.25 -4.99 8.81
C ASP A 269 -19.26 -4.37 7.81
N PHE A 270 -18.26 -3.63 8.31
CA PHE A 270 -17.23 -3.09 7.45
C PHE A 270 -16.13 -4.10 7.14
N ASN A 271 -15.80 -4.19 5.85
CA ASN A 271 -14.63 -4.90 5.36
C ASN A 271 -13.36 -4.06 5.57
N ILE A 272 -12.24 -4.72 5.86
CA ILE A 272 -10.93 -4.07 5.78
C ILE A 272 -10.39 -4.06 4.34
N VAL A 273 -9.23 -3.45 4.11
CA VAL A 273 -8.54 -3.51 2.83
C VAL A 273 -7.72 -4.81 2.74
N GLU A 274 -7.82 -5.49 1.58
CA GLU A 274 -7.05 -6.70 1.29
C GLU A 274 -5.54 -6.41 1.37
N GLY A 275 -4.78 -7.36 1.91
CA GLY A 275 -3.33 -7.25 1.94
C GLY A 275 -2.77 -6.48 3.13
N GLY A 276 -3.59 -6.12 4.12
CA GLY A 276 -3.06 -5.82 5.45
C GLY A 276 -2.18 -6.95 5.98
N GLY A 277 -1.33 -6.68 6.97
CA GLY A 277 -0.51 -7.74 7.55
C GLY A 277 0.81 -7.28 8.16
N TYR A 278 1.50 -8.24 8.76
CA TYR A 278 2.73 -7.98 9.50
C TYR A 278 3.55 -9.27 9.68
N PHE A 279 4.82 -9.10 10.03
CA PHE A 279 5.69 -10.20 10.40
C PHE A 279 5.78 -10.33 11.92
N LEU A 280 5.96 -11.57 12.38
CA LEU A 280 6.18 -11.90 13.78
C LEU A 280 7.35 -12.87 13.88
N ASP A 281 8.24 -12.64 14.86
CA ASP A 281 9.18 -13.68 15.27
C ASP A 281 8.50 -14.67 16.23
N LEU A 282 8.87 -15.94 16.11
CA LEU A 282 8.42 -17.02 16.97
C LEU A 282 9.59 -17.50 17.83
N PHE A 283 9.36 -17.67 19.12
CA PHE A 283 10.39 -18.12 20.07
C PHE A 283 9.89 -19.29 20.92
N ASP A 284 10.84 -20.02 21.51
CA ASP A 284 10.60 -21.05 22.54
C ASP A 284 9.75 -22.25 22.11
N CYS A 285 9.76 -22.59 20.82
CA CYS A 285 9.05 -23.75 20.27
C CYS A 285 9.88 -24.46 19.20
N ASP A 286 9.51 -25.70 18.90
CA ASP A 286 10.21 -26.62 17.99
C ASP A 286 9.47 -26.81 16.64
N GLY A 287 8.51 -25.95 16.34
CA GLY A 287 7.70 -26.01 15.12
C GLY A 287 6.41 -26.86 15.25
N PRO A 288 5.61 -26.97 14.17
CA PRO A 288 4.28 -27.59 14.21
C PRO A 288 4.29 -29.11 14.48
N GLN A 289 5.44 -29.78 14.27
CA GLN A 289 5.62 -31.22 14.51
C GLN A 289 6.60 -31.49 15.68
N GLY A 290 7.05 -30.43 16.36
CA GLY A 290 7.97 -30.52 17.47
C GLY A 290 7.30 -31.03 18.76
N PRO A 291 8.09 -31.41 19.78
CA PRO A 291 7.56 -31.76 21.09
C PRO A 291 7.00 -30.54 21.85
N ASP A 292 7.49 -29.33 21.55
CA ASP A 292 6.90 -28.07 21.99
C ASP A 292 6.38 -27.27 20.79
N THR A 293 5.07 -27.08 20.73
CA THR A 293 4.39 -26.39 19.62
C THR A 293 3.90 -25.00 20.02
N LEU A 294 4.00 -24.62 21.31
CA LEU A 294 3.51 -23.35 21.84
C LEU A 294 4.62 -22.31 21.80
N CYS A 295 4.59 -21.45 20.79
CA CYS A 295 5.55 -20.38 20.63
C CYS A 295 5.17 -19.14 21.44
N THR A 296 6.17 -18.49 22.01
CA THR A 296 6.12 -17.08 22.38
C THR A 296 6.15 -16.24 21.10
N VAL A 297 5.17 -15.37 20.91
CA VAL A 297 5.08 -14.49 19.73
C VAL A 297 5.66 -13.13 20.05
N GLY A 298 6.53 -12.64 19.17
CA GLY A 298 7.09 -11.28 19.21
C GLY A 298 8.14 -11.05 20.30
N PRO A 299 8.55 -9.79 20.49
CA PRO A 299 9.64 -9.45 21.40
C PRO A 299 9.39 -9.86 22.86
N SER A 300 10.31 -10.67 23.39
CA SER A 300 10.19 -11.28 24.72
C SER A 300 11.56 -11.48 25.39
N CYS A 301 11.56 -11.50 26.72
CA CYS A 301 12.79 -11.77 27.47
C CYS A 301 13.29 -13.20 27.25
N SER A 302 14.61 -13.37 27.12
CA SER A 302 15.23 -14.68 26.88
C SER A 302 15.11 -15.64 28.07
N GLY A 303 14.87 -15.13 29.28
CA GLY A 303 14.65 -15.93 30.48
C GLY A 303 13.16 -16.19 30.74
N ALA A 304 12.83 -17.41 31.14
CA ALA A 304 11.49 -17.79 31.57
C ALA A 304 10.99 -16.87 32.72
N PRO A 305 9.72 -16.42 32.71
CA PRO A 305 8.61 -16.92 31.88
C PRO A 305 8.42 -16.16 30.56
N HIS A 306 9.48 -15.59 29.98
CA HIS A 306 9.47 -14.90 28.69
C HIS A 306 8.44 -13.75 28.58
N PRO A 307 8.37 -12.84 29.56
CA PRO A 307 7.44 -11.71 29.46
C PRO A 307 7.78 -10.83 28.24
N PRO A 308 6.77 -10.17 27.65
CA PRO A 308 6.97 -9.18 26.60
C PRO A 308 7.98 -8.10 27.00
N CYS A 309 8.77 -7.64 26.04
CA CYS A 309 9.75 -6.57 26.25
C CYS A 309 9.89 -5.68 25.02
N SER A 310 10.24 -4.42 25.24
CA SER A 310 10.59 -3.45 24.21
C SER A 310 12.09 -3.18 24.13
N ASN A 311 12.85 -3.50 25.19
CA ASN A 311 14.31 -3.32 25.26
C ASN A 311 14.97 -4.18 26.36
N ASN A 312 16.29 -4.30 26.29
CA ASN A 312 17.12 -5.03 27.26
C ASN A 312 16.98 -4.56 28.72
N ALA A 313 16.68 -3.28 28.97
CA ALA A 313 16.60 -2.75 30.34
C ALA A 313 15.41 -3.34 31.12
N GLN A 314 14.29 -3.61 30.43
CA GLN A 314 13.13 -4.26 31.03
C GLN A 314 13.45 -5.68 31.49
N CYS A 315 14.09 -6.49 30.64
CA CYS A 315 14.49 -7.85 31.01
C CYS A 315 15.58 -7.88 32.09
N SER A 316 16.52 -6.93 32.04
CA SER A 316 17.56 -6.80 33.06
C SER A 316 16.97 -6.46 34.44
N THR A 317 15.94 -5.60 34.49
CA THR A 317 15.25 -5.23 35.74
C THR A 317 14.57 -6.44 36.39
N LEU A 318 14.09 -7.37 35.58
CA LEU A 318 13.45 -8.61 36.03
C LEU A 318 14.45 -9.76 36.27
N SER A 319 15.75 -9.57 35.96
CA SER A 319 16.76 -10.63 35.93
C SER A 319 16.42 -11.79 34.97
N LEU A 320 15.79 -11.46 33.83
CA LEU A 320 15.31 -12.41 32.83
C LEU A 320 16.10 -12.36 31.51
N GLY A 321 17.39 -12.03 31.59
CA GLY A 321 18.29 -12.00 30.42
C GLY A 321 18.08 -10.78 29.51
N THR A 322 18.13 -11.00 28.20
CA THR A 322 18.05 -9.95 27.17
C THR A 322 16.70 -9.98 26.46
N CYS A 323 16.30 -8.84 25.89
CA CYS A 323 15.11 -8.74 25.07
C CYS A 323 15.40 -9.25 23.65
N ARG A 324 14.76 -10.36 23.26
CA ARG A 324 14.86 -10.89 21.89
C ARG A 324 13.96 -10.03 21.01
N LYS A 325 14.55 -9.25 20.11
CA LYS A 325 13.87 -8.35 19.18
C LYS A 325 14.71 -8.25 17.90
N THR A 326 14.06 -8.19 16.74
CA THR A 326 14.70 -8.10 15.41
C THR A 326 14.22 -6.85 14.66
N ALA A 327 14.74 -6.60 13.45
CA ALA A 327 14.38 -5.44 12.63
C ALA A 327 12.95 -5.52 12.04
N ILE A 328 12.33 -6.71 12.03
CA ILE A 328 10.94 -6.89 11.56
C ILE A 328 9.90 -6.57 12.65
N ALA A 329 10.34 -6.24 13.86
CA ALA A 329 9.46 -5.91 14.97
C ALA A 329 8.60 -4.68 14.63
N VAL A 330 7.28 -4.80 14.81
CA VAL A 330 6.32 -3.82 14.28
C VAL A 330 6.19 -2.55 15.11
N GLY A 331 6.57 -2.61 16.39
CA GLY A 331 6.50 -1.49 17.31
C GLY A 331 7.59 -0.44 17.04
N PRO A 332 7.36 0.84 17.39
CA PRO A 332 8.31 1.91 17.14
C PRO A 332 9.71 1.65 17.74
N HIS A 333 10.72 1.64 16.89
CA HIS A 333 12.13 1.43 17.27
C HIS A 333 13.09 2.15 16.34
N CYS A 334 14.33 2.38 16.78
CA CYS A 334 15.32 3.00 15.93
C CYS A 334 15.85 2.03 14.88
N ASN A 335 15.98 2.53 13.65
CA ASN A 335 16.38 1.75 12.48
C ASN A 335 17.74 1.02 12.64
N LEU A 336 18.71 1.64 13.31
CA LEU A 336 20.03 1.03 13.55
C LEU A 336 20.15 0.36 14.93
N ASP A 337 19.48 0.90 15.95
CA ASP A 337 19.45 0.33 17.31
C ASP A 337 18.03 -0.12 17.64
N ILE A 338 17.70 -1.35 17.23
CA ILE A 338 16.37 -1.94 17.42
C ILE A 338 15.96 -2.10 18.89
N GLN A 339 16.92 -2.03 19.82
CA GLN A 339 16.67 -2.07 21.27
C GLN A 339 16.31 -0.68 21.82
N GLN A 340 16.50 0.38 21.03
CA GLN A 340 16.10 1.73 21.38
C GLN A 340 14.71 2.02 20.85
N THR A 341 13.76 2.19 21.77
CA THR A 341 12.39 2.61 21.43
C THR A 341 12.36 4.08 21.08
N CYS A 342 11.62 4.44 20.03
CA CYS A 342 11.40 5.81 19.64
C CYS A 342 9.93 6.19 19.77
N THR A 343 9.67 7.49 19.83
CA THR A 343 8.32 8.04 19.92
C THR A 343 8.06 8.90 18.70
N CYS A 344 6.93 8.66 18.05
CA CYS A 344 6.43 9.56 17.02
C CYS A 344 5.31 10.42 17.59
N ASP A 345 5.22 11.67 17.14
CA ASP A 345 4.07 12.51 17.47
C ASP A 345 2.85 12.01 16.69
N LEU A 346 2.15 11.06 17.30
CA LEU A 346 0.90 10.51 16.79
C LEU A 346 -0.27 11.49 16.93
N ASN A 347 -0.06 12.65 17.58
CA ASN A 347 -1.00 13.77 17.62
C ASN A 347 -0.67 14.85 16.58
N SER A 348 0.35 14.63 15.76
CA SER A 348 0.72 15.56 14.69
C SER A 348 -0.39 15.64 13.64
N THR A 349 -0.64 16.84 13.14
CA THR A 349 -1.56 17.10 12.01
C THR A 349 -0.93 16.74 10.66
N THR A 350 0.03 15.81 10.60
CA THR A 350 0.74 15.38 9.37
C THR A 350 0.54 13.89 9.11
N ALA A 351 0.33 13.53 7.84
CA ALA A 351 -0.06 12.19 7.39
C ALA A 351 0.95 11.08 7.72
N GLN A 352 2.20 11.48 7.88
CA GLN A 352 3.25 10.71 8.50
C GLN A 352 3.45 11.29 9.90
N PRO A 353 3.37 10.48 10.97
CA PRO A 353 3.72 10.94 12.30
C PRO A 353 5.13 11.50 12.28
N ALA A 354 5.30 12.74 12.73
CA ALA A 354 6.62 13.32 12.82
C ALA A 354 7.36 12.61 13.96
N CYS A 355 8.25 11.69 13.62
CA CYS A 355 9.07 11.02 14.60
C CYS A 355 10.18 11.93 15.12
N ILE A 356 10.48 11.87 16.42
CA ILE A 356 11.47 12.75 17.05
C ILE A 356 12.87 12.15 16.88
N ASP A 357 13.27 11.92 15.62
CA ASP A 357 14.43 11.10 15.25
C ASP A 357 15.73 11.56 15.92
N GLN A 358 16.03 12.87 15.88
CA GLN A 358 17.29 13.37 16.44
C GLN A 358 17.41 13.22 17.97
N THR A 359 16.29 13.07 18.69
CA THR A 359 16.29 12.87 20.14
C THR A 359 16.22 11.38 20.49
N ASN A 360 15.33 10.64 19.83
CA ASN A 360 15.10 9.23 20.13
C ASN A 360 16.09 8.30 19.45
N CYS A 361 16.61 8.64 18.28
CA CYS A 361 17.48 7.81 17.44
C CYS A 361 18.69 8.64 16.98
N PRO A 362 19.61 9.02 17.89
CA PRO A 362 20.75 9.83 17.53
C PRO A 362 21.70 9.07 16.58
N GLY A 363 22.33 9.81 15.66
CA GLY A 363 23.33 9.29 14.72
C GLY A 363 22.93 9.43 13.25
N THR A 364 23.92 9.62 12.37
CA THR A 364 23.67 9.72 10.92
C THR A 364 23.09 8.41 10.41
N GLY A 365 21.94 8.48 9.71
CA GLY A 365 21.25 7.29 9.17
C GLY A 365 20.41 6.51 10.18
N ASN A 366 20.36 6.97 11.44
CA ASN A 366 19.44 6.42 12.44
C ASN A 366 18.17 7.29 12.49
N PHE A 367 17.02 6.65 12.35
CA PHE A 367 15.70 7.30 12.37
C PHE A 367 14.70 6.33 12.97
N CYS A 368 13.55 6.85 13.41
CA CYS A 368 12.51 6.02 13.99
C CYS A 368 11.75 5.26 12.90
N MET A 369 11.67 3.95 13.05
CA MET A 369 10.84 3.09 12.21
C MET A 369 9.42 3.07 12.79
N GLN A 370 8.45 3.44 11.98
CA GLN A 370 7.03 3.28 12.29
C GLN A 370 6.36 2.52 11.15
N GLN A 371 5.62 1.46 11.49
CA GLN A 371 4.96 0.61 10.52
C GLN A 371 3.46 0.85 10.49
N PHE A 372 2.92 0.92 9.28
CA PHE A 372 1.48 0.79 9.05
C PHE A 372 1.05 -0.64 9.35
N HIS A 373 -0.12 -0.79 9.96
CA HIS A 373 -0.72 -2.11 10.13
C HIS A 373 -1.36 -2.58 8.83
N THR A 374 -2.11 -1.69 8.18
CA THR A 374 -2.85 -1.98 6.95
C THR A 374 -2.87 -0.77 6.02
N PRO A 375 -3.15 -0.96 4.72
CA PRO A 375 -3.50 0.16 3.83
C PRO A 375 -4.62 1.03 4.43
N PRO A 376 -4.68 2.33 4.10
CA PRO A 376 -5.71 3.22 4.63
C PRO A 376 -7.12 2.65 4.40
N LEU A 377 -7.92 2.56 5.46
CA LEU A 377 -9.26 1.99 5.45
C LEU A 377 -10.30 3.07 5.11
N PRO A 378 -10.93 3.02 3.91
CA PRO A 378 -12.02 3.92 3.56
C PRO A 378 -13.32 3.45 4.19
N LEU A 379 -13.94 4.29 5.01
CA LEU A 379 -15.29 4.07 5.55
C LEU A 379 -16.19 5.22 5.13
N SER A 380 -17.44 4.92 4.78
CA SER A 380 -18.45 5.94 4.57
C SER A 380 -19.80 5.47 5.09
N ALA A 381 -20.31 6.17 6.09
CA ALA A 381 -21.57 5.88 6.76
C ALA A 381 -22.34 7.18 6.96
N GLY A 382 -23.66 7.17 6.79
CA GLY A 382 -24.51 8.35 7.04
C GLY A 382 -24.08 9.60 6.27
N GLY A 383 -23.42 9.45 5.11
CA GLY A 383 -22.85 10.56 4.33
C GLY A 383 -21.55 11.16 4.90
N VAL A 384 -20.95 10.55 5.94
CA VAL A 384 -19.69 10.96 6.55
C VAL A 384 -18.56 10.06 6.02
N PRO A 385 -17.71 10.54 5.09
CA PRO A 385 -16.52 9.80 4.67
C PRO A 385 -15.40 9.96 5.68
N VAL A 386 -14.78 8.85 6.06
CA VAL A 386 -13.53 8.83 6.80
C VAL A 386 -12.49 7.92 6.16
N CYS A 387 -11.24 8.36 6.18
CA CYS A 387 -10.09 7.54 5.85
C CYS A 387 -9.31 7.24 7.13
N VAL A 388 -9.22 5.97 7.50
CA VAL A 388 -8.58 5.53 8.75
C VAL A 388 -7.22 4.93 8.46
N VAL A 389 -6.18 5.52 9.04
CA VAL A 389 -4.81 5.02 8.92
C VAL A 389 -4.42 4.35 10.23
N ASN A 390 -4.03 3.08 10.17
CA ASN A 390 -3.64 2.30 11.35
C ASN A 390 -2.13 2.17 11.43
N VAL A 391 -1.56 2.52 12.58
CA VAL A 391 -0.13 2.38 12.85
C VAL A 391 0.11 1.66 14.17
N PHE A 392 1.09 0.78 14.20
CA PHE A 392 1.47 0.11 15.44
C PHE A 392 2.06 1.09 16.45
N THR A 393 1.76 0.88 17.73
CA THR A 393 2.31 1.68 18.83
C THR A 393 3.14 0.87 19.82
N GLU A 394 2.98 -0.44 19.78
CA GLU A 394 3.73 -1.43 20.54
C GLU A 394 3.98 -2.61 19.61
N ASP A 395 4.98 -3.43 19.92
CA ASP A 395 5.18 -4.70 19.24
C ASP A 395 3.98 -5.64 19.52
N VAL A 396 3.59 -6.43 18.52
CA VAL A 396 2.61 -7.51 18.70
C VAL A 396 3.26 -8.62 19.51
N VAL A 397 2.62 -9.03 20.60
CA VAL A 397 3.15 -10.03 21.53
C VAL A 397 2.07 -11.00 21.97
N GLY A 398 2.44 -12.24 22.32
CA GLY A 398 1.47 -13.21 22.81
C GLY A 398 1.95 -14.65 22.64
N THR A 399 1.01 -15.54 22.32
CA THR A 399 1.29 -16.97 22.14
C THR A 399 0.59 -17.53 20.90
N ARG A 400 1.24 -18.49 20.24
CA ARG A 400 0.67 -19.26 19.14
C ARG A 400 1.07 -20.72 19.23
N ASP A 401 0.10 -21.62 19.18
CA ASP A 401 0.31 -23.06 19.06
C ASP A 401 0.33 -23.45 17.58
N LEU A 402 1.50 -23.81 17.07
CA LEU A 402 1.70 -24.17 15.66
C LEU A 402 1.04 -25.48 15.26
N ALA A 403 0.72 -26.37 16.22
CA ALA A 403 0.03 -27.61 15.91
C ALA A 403 -1.48 -27.41 15.74
N THR A 404 -2.08 -26.51 16.49
CA THR A 404 -3.54 -26.29 16.45
C THR A 404 -3.95 -25.02 15.71
N GLY A 405 -3.06 -24.03 15.58
CA GLY A 405 -3.41 -22.68 15.16
C GLY A 405 -4.12 -21.88 16.25
N ALA A 406 -4.10 -22.34 17.50
CA ALA A 406 -4.63 -21.57 18.62
C ALA A 406 -3.72 -20.36 18.88
N THR A 407 -4.31 -19.18 18.98
CA THR A 407 -3.56 -17.92 19.02
C THR A 407 -4.20 -16.96 20.00
N ALA A 408 -3.36 -16.27 20.79
CA ALA A 408 -3.77 -15.19 21.67
C ALA A 408 -2.71 -14.10 21.64
N LEU A 409 -3.02 -13.00 20.96
CA LEU A 409 -2.12 -11.87 20.76
C LEU A 409 -2.64 -10.62 21.45
N ARG A 410 -1.72 -9.77 21.88
CA ARG A 410 -1.94 -8.37 22.20
C ARG A 410 -1.45 -7.54 21.03
N LEU A 411 -2.36 -6.84 20.37
CA LEU A 411 -2.07 -5.89 19.31
C LEU A 411 -2.54 -4.52 19.76
N ARG A 412 -1.66 -3.52 19.70
CA ARG A 412 -2.02 -2.12 20.01
C ARG A 412 -1.63 -1.19 18.88
N GLN A 413 -2.61 -0.47 18.38
CA GLN A 413 -2.45 0.47 17.28
C GLN A 413 -3.09 1.81 17.60
N LYS A 414 -2.68 2.82 16.84
CA LYS A 414 -3.40 4.09 16.74
C LYS A 414 -4.12 4.13 15.40
N SER A 415 -5.43 4.37 15.47
CA SER A 415 -6.26 4.62 14.30
C SER A 415 -6.42 6.12 14.15
N ILE A 416 -5.85 6.66 13.08
CA ILE A 416 -5.88 8.08 12.73
C ILE A 416 -7.05 8.27 11.76
N VAL A 417 -8.15 8.83 12.27
CA VAL A 417 -9.41 9.03 11.54
C VAL A 417 -9.40 10.40 10.87
N GLN A 418 -9.45 10.41 9.54
CA GLN A 418 -9.51 11.63 8.75
C GLN A 418 -10.84 11.78 8.05
N MET A 419 -11.52 12.91 8.26
CA MET A 419 -12.59 13.33 7.37
C MET A 419 -11.97 13.96 6.12
N THR A 420 -11.82 13.16 5.08
CA THR A 420 -11.23 13.59 3.80
C THR A 420 -11.95 12.91 2.63
N GLY A 421 -11.62 13.34 1.41
CA GLY A 421 -12.21 12.81 0.20
C GLY A 421 -13.71 13.10 0.08
N THR A 422 -14.41 12.21 -0.63
CA THR A 422 -15.86 12.24 -0.83
C THR A 422 -16.48 10.94 -0.31
N PRO A 423 -17.81 10.83 -0.10
CA PRO A 423 -18.45 9.57 0.25
C PRO A 423 -18.10 8.39 -0.67
N ALA A 424 -17.88 8.65 -1.97
CA ALA A 424 -17.51 7.63 -2.94
C ALA A 424 -16.01 7.34 -3.01
N GLN A 425 -15.17 8.22 -2.47
CA GLN A 425 -13.73 8.03 -2.41
C GLN A 425 -13.16 8.65 -1.12
N PRO A 426 -13.37 8.00 0.06
CA PRO A 426 -12.93 8.55 1.34
C PRO A 426 -11.41 8.62 1.47
N CYS A 427 -10.70 7.62 0.94
CA CYS A 427 -9.23 7.55 0.96
C CYS A 427 -8.61 7.89 -0.40
N PRO A 428 -7.34 8.37 -0.42
CA PRO A 428 -6.54 8.35 -1.64
C PRO A 428 -6.37 6.93 -2.16
N VAL A 429 -6.27 6.79 -3.49
CA VAL A 429 -6.11 5.50 -4.17
C VAL A 429 -4.88 5.51 -5.06
N CYS A 430 -4.36 4.32 -5.33
CA CYS A 430 -3.26 4.05 -6.25
C CYS A 430 -3.79 3.65 -7.62
N GLY A 431 -3.85 4.60 -8.55
CA GLY A 431 -4.48 4.42 -9.86
C GLY A 431 -5.99 4.17 -9.80
N GLY A 432 -6.62 4.05 -10.97
CA GLY A 432 -8.06 3.79 -11.10
C GLY A 432 -8.94 4.97 -10.68
N PHE A 433 -8.51 6.21 -10.97
CA PHE A 433 -9.27 7.42 -10.63
C PHE A 433 -9.37 8.41 -11.79
N CYS A 434 -10.46 9.17 -11.84
CA CYS A 434 -10.66 10.19 -12.87
C CYS A 434 -9.77 11.40 -12.63
N LYS A 435 -9.00 11.77 -13.67
CA LYS A 435 -8.06 12.89 -13.61
C LYS A 435 -8.80 14.21 -13.66
N ALA A 436 -8.88 14.91 -12.53
CA ALA A 436 -9.34 16.29 -12.48
C ALA A 436 -8.17 17.29 -12.58
N ALA A 437 -8.47 18.58 -12.74
CA ALA A 437 -7.46 19.63 -12.63
C ALA A 437 -6.76 19.59 -11.25
N PRO A 438 -5.51 20.05 -11.11
CA PRO A 438 -4.84 20.13 -9.81
C PRO A 438 -5.67 20.92 -8.79
N GLY A 439 -5.90 20.35 -7.60
CA GLY A 439 -6.67 20.95 -6.51
C GLY A 439 -8.20 20.74 -6.55
N ASP A 440 -8.74 20.16 -7.63
CA ASP A 440 -10.15 19.75 -7.69
C ASP A 440 -10.31 18.33 -7.13
N LEU A 441 -10.82 18.22 -5.90
CA LEU A 441 -11.14 16.95 -5.24
C LEU A 441 -12.59 16.51 -5.50
N GLY A 442 -13.48 17.41 -5.91
CA GLY A 442 -14.91 17.11 -6.03
C GLY A 442 -15.25 16.20 -7.22
N ASN A 443 -14.41 16.24 -8.26
CA ASN A 443 -14.58 15.48 -9.49
C ASN A 443 -13.57 14.33 -9.63
N ARG A 444 -12.82 13.99 -8.57
CA ARG A 444 -12.00 12.78 -8.54
C ARG A 444 -12.84 11.67 -7.93
N HIS A 445 -13.09 10.63 -8.72
CA HIS A 445 -13.79 9.43 -8.31
C HIS A 445 -13.19 8.21 -9.00
N ASN A 446 -13.61 7.02 -8.57
CA ASN A 446 -13.06 5.78 -9.07
C ASN A 446 -13.50 5.51 -10.51
N CYS A 447 -12.57 5.03 -11.32
CA CYS A 447 -12.83 4.65 -12.69
C CYS A 447 -12.09 3.38 -13.05
N THR A 448 -12.66 2.70 -14.04
CA THR A 448 -12.01 1.60 -14.75
C THR A 448 -11.73 1.98 -16.19
N THR A 449 -12.52 2.91 -16.74
CA THR A 449 -12.43 3.37 -18.11
C THR A 449 -12.67 4.87 -18.19
N ASN A 450 -12.27 5.50 -19.30
CA ASN A 450 -12.54 6.93 -19.54
C ASN A 450 -14.04 7.27 -19.59
N ALA A 451 -14.91 6.28 -19.86
CA ALA A 451 -16.35 6.49 -19.87
C ALA A 451 -16.90 6.80 -18.47
N ASP A 452 -16.25 6.29 -17.43
CA ASP A 452 -16.61 6.56 -16.04
C ASP A 452 -16.34 8.04 -15.68
N CYS A 453 -15.42 8.72 -16.41
CA CYS A 453 -15.00 10.11 -16.20
C CYS A 453 -15.74 11.13 -17.08
N ALA A 454 -16.97 10.83 -17.52
CA ALA A 454 -17.70 11.67 -18.47
C ALA A 454 -18.05 13.07 -17.90
N ASP A 455 -18.03 13.21 -16.58
CA ASP A 455 -18.29 14.42 -15.81
C ASP A 455 -17.06 15.32 -15.61
N THR A 456 -15.84 14.86 -15.96
CA THR A 456 -14.61 15.65 -15.78
C THR A 456 -14.19 16.39 -17.07
N PRO A 457 -13.58 17.60 -16.97
CA PRO A 457 -13.08 18.33 -18.14
C PRO A 457 -11.95 17.63 -18.89
N MET A 458 -11.21 16.75 -18.20
CA MET A 458 -10.16 15.89 -18.75
C MET A 458 -10.65 14.44 -18.63
N GLN A 459 -11.40 13.98 -19.64
CA GLN A 459 -12.08 12.68 -19.71
C GLN A 459 -11.11 11.48 -19.75
N ALA A 460 -10.26 11.33 -18.73
CA ALA A 460 -9.23 10.32 -18.66
C ALA A 460 -9.25 9.64 -17.28
N CYS A 461 -9.38 8.32 -17.33
CA CYS A 461 -9.13 7.45 -16.20
C CYS A 461 -7.61 7.23 -16.07
N GLU A 462 -7.04 7.66 -14.94
CA GLU A 462 -5.63 7.44 -14.65
C GLU A 462 -5.45 6.03 -14.08
N THR A 463 -5.00 5.10 -14.93
CA THR A 463 -4.74 3.70 -14.53
C THR A 463 -3.29 3.46 -14.14
N SER A 464 -2.41 4.45 -14.29
CA SER A 464 -1.03 4.33 -13.81
C SER A 464 -1.02 4.20 -12.29
N HIS A 465 -0.07 3.43 -11.75
CA HIS A 465 0.09 3.24 -10.30
C HIS A 465 0.67 4.51 -9.65
N VAL A 466 -0.15 5.56 -9.61
CA VAL A 466 0.16 6.85 -8.99
C VAL A 466 -0.93 7.27 -8.01
N CYS A 467 -0.58 8.03 -6.98
CA CYS A 467 -1.56 8.45 -5.97
C CYS A 467 -2.53 9.51 -6.49
N SER A 468 -3.82 9.32 -6.18
CA SER A 468 -4.91 10.17 -6.69
C SER A 468 -4.94 11.58 -6.10
N PHE A 469 -4.67 11.70 -4.80
CA PHE A 469 -4.52 12.95 -4.05
C PHE A 469 -3.67 12.71 -2.78
N GLY A 470 -3.56 13.72 -1.93
CA GLY A 470 -2.76 13.64 -0.70
C GLY A 470 -1.33 14.18 -0.89
N PRO A 471 -0.46 14.04 0.12
CA PRO A 471 0.92 14.52 0.06
C PRO A 471 1.74 13.90 -1.08
N ASN A 472 1.41 12.67 -1.47
CA ASN A 472 2.10 11.92 -2.53
C ASN A 472 1.37 11.98 -3.88
N GLN A 473 0.45 12.95 -4.07
CA GLN A 473 -0.32 13.06 -5.32
C GLN A 473 0.57 13.02 -6.57
N GLY A 474 0.26 12.10 -7.50
CA GLY A 474 0.98 11.92 -8.76
C GLY A 474 2.32 11.18 -8.64
N LEU A 475 2.77 10.84 -7.42
CA LEU A 475 3.93 9.97 -7.22
C LEU A 475 3.53 8.50 -7.39
N ALA A 476 4.51 7.67 -7.76
CA ALA A 476 4.33 6.23 -7.88
C ALA A 476 3.88 5.61 -6.55
N CYS A 477 3.06 4.57 -6.64
CA CYS A 477 2.54 3.81 -5.51
C CYS A 477 2.46 2.33 -5.85
N ARG A 478 2.40 1.49 -4.81
CA ARG A 478 2.21 0.05 -4.94
C ARG A 478 0.74 -0.30 -4.71
N PRO A 479 0.04 -0.82 -5.72
CA PRO A 479 -1.39 -1.08 -5.66
C PRO A 479 -1.74 -2.46 -5.08
N ASP A 480 -0.77 -3.36 -4.99
CA ASP A 480 -1.00 -4.75 -4.65
C ASP A 480 -0.66 -5.04 -3.18
N PRO A 481 -1.27 -6.08 -2.58
CA PRO A 481 -0.90 -6.56 -1.26
C PRO A 481 0.61 -6.80 -1.12
N PRO A 482 1.23 -6.38 -0.01
CA PRO A 482 0.61 -5.86 1.21
C PRO A 482 0.47 -4.33 1.28
N PHE A 483 0.75 -3.63 0.17
CA PHE A 483 0.87 -2.18 0.17
C PHE A 483 -0.45 -1.49 -0.14
N GLY A 484 -1.30 -2.14 -0.94
CA GLY A 484 -2.64 -1.69 -1.27
C GLY A 484 -3.53 -2.87 -1.64
N GLY A 485 -4.81 -2.60 -1.84
CA GLY A 485 -5.75 -3.63 -2.27
C GLY A 485 -7.05 -3.01 -2.78
N PRO A 486 -7.65 -3.58 -3.84
CA PRO A 486 -8.92 -3.07 -4.35
C PRO A 486 -10.03 -3.28 -3.32
N THR A 487 -10.79 -2.22 -3.08
CA THR A 487 -12.04 -2.25 -2.34
C THR A 487 -13.21 -2.25 -3.33
N PRO A 488 -14.32 -2.98 -3.07
CA PRO A 488 -15.44 -3.07 -4.01
C PRO A 488 -16.05 -1.72 -4.41
N LEU A 489 -15.98 -0.70 -3.53
CA LEU A 489 -16.65 0.59 -3.70
C LEU A 489 -15.69 1.78 -3.78
N PHE A 490 -14.59 1.75 -3.03
CA PHE A 490 -13.77 2.94 -2.75
C PHE A 490 -12.43 2.97 -3.51
N GLY A 491 -12.22 2.06 -4.46
CA GLY A 491 -11.03 2.01 -5.31
C GLY A 491 -9.90 1.25 -4.62
N ASN A 492 -8.64 1.59 -4.92
CA ASN A 492 -7.48 0.85 -4.42
C ASN A 492 -6.61 1.71 -3.47
N PRO A 493 -6.95 1.80 -2.17
CA PRO A 493 -6.09 2.46 -1.18
C PRO A 493 -4.71 1.83 -1.11
N SER A 494 -3.69 2.64 -0.83
CA SER A 494 -2.30 2.18 -0.66
C SER A 494 -1.61 2.94 0.47
N ILE A 495 -0.71 2.28 1.19
CA ILE A 495 0.16 2.92 2.20
C ILE A 495 1.05 4.00 1.59
N ASP A 496 1.33 3.90 0.29
CA ASP A 496 2.11 4.90 -0.45
C ASP A 496 1.29 6.16 -0.75
N CYS A 497 -0.03 6.11 -0.56
CA CYS A 497 -0.95 7.21 -0.80
C CYS A 497 -1.65 7.65 0.50
N PRO A 498 -0.92 8.26 1.45
CA PRO A 498 -1.51 8.66 2.72
C PRO A 498 -2.46 9.88 2.54
N PRO A 499 -3.53 10.01 3.35
CA PRO A 499 -4.43 11.16 3.29
C PRO A 499 -3.79 12.44 3.84
N THR A 500 -4.20 13.63 3.38
CA THR A 500 -3.80 14.90 4.01
C THR A 500 -4.53 15.11 5.33
N LEU A 501 -3.82 15.35 6.45
CA LEU A 501 -4.47 15.56 7.75
C LEU A 501 -4.66 17.06 8.00
N SER A 502 -5.88 17.47 8.34
CA SER A 502 -6.18 18.85 8.77
C SER A 502 -7.01 18.93 10.05
N SER A 503 -7.63 17.83 10.48
CA SER A 503 -8.48 17.76 11.68
C SER A 503 -8.68 16.32 12.18
N ALA A 504 -7.59 15.59 12.40
CA ALA A 504 -7.58 14.17 12.79
C ALA A 504 -8.32 13.86 14.11
N GLY A 505 -9.13 12.80 14.12
CA GLY A 505 -9.51 12.09 15.35
C GLY A 505 -8.54 10.95 15.59
N ILE A 506 -8.02 10.79 16.80
CA ILE A 506 -7.00 9.77 17.10
C ILE A 506 -7.53 8.80 18.14
N LEU A 507 -7.63 7.53 17.74
CA LEU A 507 -8.17 6.45 18.55
C LEU A 507 -7.06 5.49 18.95
N ASP A 508 -7.00 5.15 20.24
CA ASP A 508 -6.09 4.12 20.77
C ASP A 508 -6.83 2.79 20.76
N ILE A 509 -6.50 1.93 19.79
CA ILE A 509 -7.17 0.64 19.60
C ILE A 509 -6.27 -0.45 20.17
N VAL A 510 -6.83 -1.22 21.11
CA VAL A 510 -6.14 -2.30 21.80
C VAL A 510 -6.95 -3.57 21.59
N PHE A 511 -6.43 -4.51 20.80
CA PHE A 511 -6.94 -5.88 20.78
C PHE A 511 -6.20 -6.67 21.85
N ASN A 512 -6.91 -7.03 22.91
CA ASN A 512 -6.34 -7.75 24.04
C ASN A 512 -7.40 -8.65 24.71
N PRO A 513 -7.55 -9.91 24.26
CA PRO A 513 -6.78 -10.54 23.18
C PRO A 513 -7.37 -10.27 21.78
N GLN A 514 -6.51 -10.38 20.76
CA GLN A 514 -6.89 -10.83 19.41
C GLN A 514 -6.62 -12.33 19.36
N THR A 515 -7.66 -13.14 19.17
CA THR A 515 -7.57 -14.59 19.40
C THR A 515 -8.40 -15.44 18.45
N THR A 516 -7.98 -16.67 18.20
CA THR A 516 -8.79 -17.66 17.48
C THR A 516 -9.88 -18.32 18.35
N GLU A 517 -9.96 -17.98 19.63
CA GLU A 517 -11.04 -18.42 20.53
C GLU A 517 -12.30 -17.53 20.40
N THR A 518 -13.30 -17.78 21.26
CA THR A 518 -14.48 -16.92 21.37
C THR A 518 -14.25 -15.84 22.42
N VAL A 519 -14.45 -14.58 22.03
CA VAL A 519 -14.49 -13.43 22.93
C VAL A 519 -15.93 -12.99 23.12
N SER A 520 -16.32 -12.71 24.36
CA SER A 520 -17.64 -12.19 24.69
C SER A 520 -17.54 -11.01 25.63
N LEU A 521 -18.42 -10.05 25.43
CA LEU A 521 -18.58 -8.89 26.27
C LEU A 521 -20.04 -8.75 26.69
N GLN A 522 -20.27 -8.94 27.99
CA GLN A 522 -21.57 -8.82 28.61
C GLN A 522 -21.98 -7.34 28.75
N PRO A 523 -23.28 -7.03 28.65
CA PRO A 523 -23.78 -5.66 28.71
C PRO A 523 -23.89 -5.12 30.16
N SER A 524 -22.78 -5.03 30.92
CA SER A 524 -22.83 -4.87 32.39
C SER A 524 -21.88 -3.86 33.09
N ILE A 525 -21.26 -2.85 32.42
CA ILE A 525 -20.24 -1.94 33.05
C ILE A 525 -20.72 -0.50 33.15
N ALA A 526 -20.56 0.17 34.34
CA ALA A 526 -21.01 1.50 34.89
C ALA A 526 -20.50 2.79 34.18
N CYS A 527 -21.38 3.69 33.71
CA CYS A 527 -21.00 5.07 33.31
C CYS A 527 -21.89 6.09 34.00
N SER A 528 -21.32 6.87 34.92
CA SER A 528 -21.99 8.02 35.53
C SER A 528 -21.21 9.31 35.26
N GLU A 529 -21.87 10.28 34.62
CA GLU A 529 -21.55 11.70 34.44
C GLU A 529 -21.15 12.22 33.05
N ALA A 530 -21.59 13.46 32.79
CA ALA A 530 -21.42 14.18 31.54
C ALA A 530 -19.94 14.49 31.27
N ALA A 531 -19.49 14.18 30.06
CA ALA A 531 -18.11 14.22 29.56
C ALA A 531 -17.27 12.97 29.89
N PHE A 532 -17.57 11.85 29.21
CA PHE A 532 -16.72 10.65 29.25
C PHE A 532 -15.41 10.86 28.48
N SER A 533 -14.39 11.32 29.20
CA SER A 533 -12.99 11.32 28.78
C SER A 533 -12.18 10.29 29.59
N GLY A 534 -11.89 9.12 29.01
CA GLY A 534 -10.66 8.36 29.26
C GLY A 534 -10.60 7.39 30.45
N LYS A 535 -10.23 6.14 30.13
CA LYS A 535 -9.62 5.05 30.92
C LYS A 535 -10.08 4.76 32.37
N THR A 536 -10.28 3.48 32.68
CA THR A 536 -10.43 2.94 34.03
C THR A 536 -9.54 1.70 34.25
N CYS A 537 -9.34 1.30 35.49
CA CYS A 537 -8.57 0.12 35.84
C CYS A 537 -9.29 -1.19 35.44
N VAL A 538 -8.59 -2.06 34.71
CA VAL A 538 -8.99 -3.41 34.30
C VAL A 538 -8.10 -4.41 35.05
N GLY A 539 -8.71 -5.27 35.87
CA GLY A 539 -8.00 -6.16 36.80
C GLY A 539 -7.42 -5.44 38.03
N GLY A 540 -6.93 -6.21 38.98
CA GLY A 540 -6.30 -5.70 40.20
C GLY A 540 -7.26 -5.12 41.25
N GLY A 541 -6.68 -4.54 42.31
CA GLY A 541 -7.43 -4.09 43.50
C GLY A 541 -8.30 -2.83 43.29
N ASN A 542 -8.08 -2.11 42.19
CA ASN A 542 -8.80 -0.86 41.86
C ASN A 542 -9.72 -1.01 40.64
N GLN A 543 -10.19 -2.23 40.33
CA GLN A 543 -11.01 -2.49 39.15
C GLN A 543 -12.20 -1.52 39.03
N GLY A 544 -12.36 -0.92 37.85
CA GLY A 544 -13.41 0.04 37.52
C GLY A 544 -13.14 1.49 37.95
N ALA A 545 -12.07 1.77 38.71
CA ALA A 545 -11.69 3.14 39.06
C ALA A 545 -11.15 3.91 37.84
N ASN A 546 -11.53 5.18 37.70
CA ASN A 546 -10.94 6.06 36.68
C ASN A 546 -9.42 6.14 36.84
N CYS A 547 -8.72 6.22 35.72
CA CYS A 547 -7.27 6.25 35.72
C CYS A 547 -6.74 7.04 34.53
N THR A 548 -5.55 7.59 34.69
CA THR A 548 -4.77 8.24 33.64
C THR A 548 -3.46 7.51 33.40
N THR A 549 -2.98 6.72 34.37
CA THR A 549 -1.73 5.95 34.30
C THR A 549 -1.90 4.55 34.89
N GLY A 550 -1.08 3.59 34.46
CA GLY A 550 -1.16 2.19 34.93
C GLY A 550 -0.85 2.00 36.41
N SER A 551 -0.08 2.90 37.03
CA SER A 551 0.25 2.83 38.47
C SER A 551 -0.96 3.04 39.39
N GLN A 552 -2.05 3.58 38.86
CA GLN A 552 -3.33 3.74 39.57
C GLN A 552 -4.14 2.44 39.63
N CYS A 553 -3.65 1.38 38.97
CA CYS A 553 -4.31 0.07 38.88
C CYS A 553 -3.39 -1.05 39.41
N PRO A 554 -3.20 -1.18 40.75
CA PRO A 554 -2.29 -2.17 41.32
C PRO A 554 -2.77 -3.61 41.03
N GLY A 555 -1.96 -4.37 40.29
CA GLY A 555 -2.32 -5.71 39.79
C GLY A 555 -3.30 -5.69 38.61
N GLY A 556 -3.49 -4.54 37.96
CA GLY A 556 -4.35 -4.33 36.80
C GLY A 556 -3.73 -3.37 35.78
N THR A 557 -4.52 -2.92 34.81
CA THR A 557 -4.08 -2.01 33.74
C THR A 557 -5.07 -0.87 33.55
N CYS A 558 -4.58 0.34 33.29
CA CYS A 558 -5.43 1.49 33.02
C CYS A 558 -5.86 1.51 31.55
N SER A 559 -7.12 1.18 31.26
CA SER A 559 -7.64 0.94 29.90
C SER A 559 -9.00 1.62 29.66
N PHE A 560 -9.27 2.04 28.43
CA PHE A 560 -10.57 2.61 28.04
C PHE A 560 -11.70 1.60 28.29
N GLN A 561 -12.85 2.08 28.80
CA GLN A 561 -14.04 1.23 29.00
C GLN A 561 -15.01 1.38 27.83
N CYS A 562 -15.61 0.26 27.44
CA CYS A 562 -16.46 0.11 26.26
C CYS A 562 -17.97 0.27 26.56
N PHE A 563 -18.42 0.15 27.82
CA PHE A 563 -19.85 0.01 28.17
C PHE A 563 -20.26 0.86 29.38
N CYS A 564 -21.56 1.17 29.40
CA CYS A 564 -22.32 1.93 30.40
C CYS A 564 -23.64 1.18 30.76
N PRO A 565 -24.10 1.03 32.03
CA PRO A 565 -25.33 0.41 32.47
C PRO A 565 -26.17 1.42 33.28
N VAL A 566 -27.27 0.93 33.83
CA VAL A 566 -28.28 1.75 34.47
C VAL A 566 -28.19 1.67 35.99
N GLY A 567 -28.27 2.83 36.65
CA GLY A 567 -28.93 2.92 37.95
C GLY A 567 -30.44 2.73 37.79
N VAL A 568 -31.13 2.39 38.87
CA VAL A 568 -32.57 2.08 38.85
C VAL A 568 -33.38 3.23 38.24
N GLY A 569 -33.97 3.01 37.06
CA GLY A 569 -35.04 3.86 36.51
C GLY A 569 -34.79 4.70 35.26
N VAL A 570 -33.73 4.52 34.45
CA VAL A 570 -33.55 5.30 33.19
C VAL A 570 -33.04 4.48 32.00
N ARG A 571 -33.96 4.03 31.12
CA ARG A 571 -33.86 3.66 29.68
C ARG A 571 -32.74 2.72 29.16
N GLU A 572 -33.16 1.79 28.31
CA GLU A 572 -32.35 0.80 27.61
C GLU A 572 -31.25 1.44 26.74
N GLN A 573 -30.18 0.66 26.56
CA GLN A 573 -28.87 1.02 26.00
C GLN A 573 -28.96 1.66 24.61
N PRO A 574 -27.96 2.46 24.19
CA PRO A 574 -27.95 3.01 22.84
C PRO A 574 -27.62 1.86 21.89
N ASN A 575 -28.62 1.18 21.35
CA ASN A 575 -28.52 0.73 19.97
C ASN A 575 -29.28 1.76 19.12
N GLY A 576 -28.99 1.85 17.83
CA GLY A 576 -29.63 2.80 16.95
C GLY A 576 -31.10 2.49 16.61
N CYS A 577 -31.75 1.54 17.32
CA CYS A 577 -33.10 1.11 17.06
C CYS A 577 -34.15 1.94 17.80
N ASP A 578 -35.31 2.08 17.17
CA ASP A 578 -36.50 2.67 17.73
C ASP A 578 -37.23 1.69 18.64
N ALA A 579 -38.18 2.23 19.40
CA ALA A 579 -39.03 1.45 20.26
C ALA A 579 -40.02 0.61 19.46
N ALA A 580 -40.11 -0.68 19.77
CA ALA A 580 -41.04 -1.60 19.15
C ALA A 580 -41.64 -2.60 20.15
N CYS A 581 -42.86 -3.06 19.85
CA CYS A 581 -43.54 -4.07 20.63
C CYS A 581 -42.84 -5.43 20.51
N VAL A 582 -42.62 -6.09 21.64
CA VAL A 582 -42.06 -7.44 21.71
C VAL A 582 -43.13 -8.43 22.18
N GLY A 583 -43.45 -9.38 21.31
CA GLY A 583 -44.45 -10.41 21.53
C GLY A 583 -45.89 -9.93 21.34
N GLY A 584 -46.83 -10.87 21.34
CA GLY A 584 -48.24 -10.58 21.15
C GLY A 584 -48.62 -10.34 19.68
N LEU A 585 -49.76 -9.67 19.47
CA LEU A 585 -50.32 -9.45 18.12
C LEU A 585 -49.73 -8.25 17.38
N HIS A 586 -49.07 -7.34 18.10
CA HIS A 586 -48.46 -6.12 17.54
C HIS A 586 -46.93 -6.23 17.51
N ASP A 587 -46.38 -7.44 17.47
CA ASP A 587 -44.93 -7.65 17.47
C ASP A 587 -44.23 -6.87 16.34
N ALA A 588 -43.11 -6.21 16.65
CA ALA A 588 -42.33 -5.31 15.79
C ALA A 588 -43.01 -3.96 15.42
N GLU A 589 -44.24 -3.69 15.87
CA GLU A 589 -44.86 -2.38 15.65
C GLU A 589 -44.27 -1.30 16.56
N SER A 590 -44.15 -0.07 16.07
CA SER A 590 -43.67 1.07 16.85
C SER A 590 -44.52 1.28 18.11
N CYS A 591 -43.88 1.58 19.23
CA CYS A 591 -44.59 1.81 20.49
C CYS A 591 -43.93 2.91 21.33
N THR A 592 -44.68 3.44 22.27
CA THR A 592 -44.22 4.32 23.34
C THR A 592 -44.57 3.74 24.73
N PHE A 593 -45.62 2.93 24.83
CA PHE A 593 -46.10 2.34 26.07
C PHE A 593 -46.51 0.87 25.90
N ASP A 594 -46.38 0.06 26.96
CA ASP A 594 -46.78 -1.36 26.95
C ASP A 594 -48.24 -1.60 26.57
N SER A 595 -49.13 -0.63 26.85
CA SER A 595 -50.55 -0.73 26.49
C SER A 595 -50.80 -0.79 24.98
N GLU A 596 -49.83 -0.38 24.17
CA GLU A 596 -49.89 -0.44 22.71
C GLU A 596 -49.51 -1.84 22.17
N CYS A 597 -48.93 -2.70 23.03
CA CYS A 597 -48.44 -4.04 22.67
C CYS A 597 -49.38 -5.14 23.19
N ILE A 598 -50.42 -5.48 22.44
CA ILE A 598 -51.44 -6.44 22.90
C ILE A 598 -50.85 -7.84 23.06
N GLY A 599 -50.66 -8.26 24.31
CA GLY A 599 -50.04 -9.55 24.66
C GLY A 599 -48.51 -9.52 24.62
N GLY A 600 -47.91 -8.34 24.64
CA GLY A 600 -46.47 -8.08 24.68
C GLY A 600 -46.14 -6.90 25.59
N PHE A 601 -44.99 -6.28 25.36
CA PHE A 601 -44.53 -5.05 26.03
C PHE A 601 -43.74 -4.17 25.06
N CYS A 602 -43.60 -2.89 25.37
CA CYS A 602 -42.88 -1.94 24.53
C CYS A 602 -41.39 -1.93 24.90
N HIS A 603 -40.54 -2.40 23.98
CA HIS A 603 -39.08 -2.38 24.15
C HIS A 603 -38.54 -1.12 23.47
N LEU A 604 -37.73 -0.30 24.15
CA LEU A 604 -37.40 1.06 23.69
C LEU A 604 -36.30 1.12 22.62
N ALA A 605 -35.60 0.00 22.41
CA ALA A 605 -34.48 -0.16 21.49
C ALA A 605 -34.44 -1.61 20.98
N ASP A 606 -35.49 -2.04 20.26
CA ASP A 606 -35.72 -3.45 19.92
C ASP A 606 -34.77 -3.94 18.81
N CYS A 607 -33.66 -4.52 19.25
CA CYS A 607 -32.66 -5.20 18.44
C CYS A 607 -32.80 -6.71 18.62
N ARG A 608 -33.06 -7.44 17.54
CA ARG A 608 -33.24 -8.90 17.56
C ARG A 608 -32.18 -9.56 16.70
N ALA A 609 -31.77 -10.78 17.06
CA ALA A 609 -30.85 -11.56 16.24
C ALA A 609 -31.38 -11.64 14.80
N ASP A 610 -30.54 -11.32 13.83
CA ASP A 610 -30.87 -11.47 12.43
C ASP A 610 -30.57 -12.91 11.99
N PRO A 611 -31.56 -13.80 11.84
CA PRO A 611 -31.29 -15.19 11.45
C PRO A 611 -30.78 -15.32 10.01
N SER A 612 -30.77 -14.24 9.22
CA SER A 612 -30.23 -14.22 7.85
C SER A 612 -28.72 -14.00 7.80
N ALA A 613 -28.12 -13.49 8.88
CA ALA A 613 -26.69 -13.29 8.97
C ALA A 613 -25.92 -14.63 9.00
N PRO A 614 -24.67 -14.67 8.50
CA PRO A 614 -23.88 -15.89 8.41
C PRO A 614 -23.76 -16.61 9.77
N PRO A 615 -23.77 -17.95 9.82
CA PRO A 615 -23.62 -18.68 11.09
C PRO A 615 -22.36 -18.32 11.88
N ALA A 616 -21.32 -17.84 11.19
CA ALA A 616 -20.06 -17.39 11.78
C ALA A 616 -20.17 -16.03 12.52
N SER A 617 -21.18 -15.24 12.17
CA SER A 617 -21.52 -13.97 12.80
C SER A 617 -22.66 -14.10 13.82
N GLN A 618 -23.47 -15.15 13.71
CA GLN A 618 -24.55 -15.45 14.65
C GLN A 618 -24.05 -15.86 16.05
N PRO A 619 -24.80 -15.54 17.12
CA PRO A 619 -26.06 -14.79 17.13
C PRO A 619 -25.88 -13.25 17.09
N ASN A 620 -24.71 -12.73 16.74
CA ASN A 620 -24.23 -11.43 17.23
C ASN A 620 -24.56 -10.23 16.34
N GLU A 621 -24.94 -10.48 15.09
CA GLU A 621 -25.53 -9.48 14.20
C GLU A 621 -27.04 -9.45 14.45
N GLY A 622 -27.50 -8.32 15.01
CA GLY A 622 -28.91 -8.04 15.21
C GLY A 622 -29.43 -7.04 14.17
N GLY A 623 -30.73 -7.11 13.90
CA GLY A 623 -31.46 -6.11 13.12
C GLY A 623 -32.49 -5.41 14.00
N CYS A 624 -32.60 -4.09 13.84
CA CYS A 624 -33.70 -3.32 14.39
C CYS A 624 -35.02 -3.75 13.75
N THR A 625 -36.07 -3.91 14.54
CA THR A 625 -37.37 -4.37 14.02
C THR A 625 -38.22 -3.27 13.41
N ALA A 626 -38.16 -2.06 13.97
CA ALA A 626 -38.91 -0.89 13.50
C ALA A 626 -38.03 0.11 12.72
N THR A 627 -36.73 0.18 13.02
CA THR A 627 -35.81 1.09 12.35
C THR A 627 -35.21 0.44 11.12
N VAL A 628 -35.40 1.10 9.99
CA VAL A 628 -34.86 0.66 8.70
C VAL A 628 -33.97 1.74 8.10
N GLU A 629 -32.99 1.32 7.32
CA GLU A 629 -32.15 2.19 6.52
C GLU A 629 -32.35 1.89 5.04
N GLY A 630 -32.51 2.94 4.23
CA GLY A 630 -32.46 2.82 2.78
C GLY A 630 -31.04 3.08 2.31
N ARG A 631 -30.48 2.14 1.56
CA ARG A 631 -29.18 2.28 0.89
C ARG A 631 -29.27 1.92 -0.59
N CYS A 632 -28.53 2.64 -1.43
CA CYS A 632 -28.51 2.32 -2.85
C CYS A 632 -27.87 0.94 -3.09
N SER A 633 -28.43 0.18 -4.03
CA SER A 633 -28.10 -1.24 -4.23
C SER A 633 -26.63 -1.51 -4.62
N PHE A 634 -25.93 -0.52 -5.18
CA PHE A 634 -24.50 -0.63 -5.47
C PHE A 634 -23.69 0.43 -4.73
N SER A 635 -24.10 1.70 -4.79
CA SER A 635 -23.50 2.78 -4.00
C SER A 635 -24.02 2.76 -2.57
N SER A 636 -23.78 1.69 -1.83
CA SER A 636 -24.38 1.43 -0.50
C SER A 636 -24.02 2.47 0.57
N TYR A 637 -22.95 3.24 0.38
CA TYR A 637 -22.62 4.40 1.21
C TYR A 637 -23.63 5.55 1.10
N GLN A 638 -24.45 5.55 0.04
CA GLN A 638 -25.48 6.55 -0.21
C GLN A 638 -26.82 6.10 0.40
N GLY A 639 -27.29 6.87 1.37
CA GLY A 639 -28.65 6.72 1.90
C GLY A 639 -29.71 7.10 0.86
N CYS A 640 -30.85 6.41 0.88
CA CYS A 640 -31.98 6.64 -0.01
C CYS A 640 -33.32 6.47 0.72
N LEU A 641 -34.37 7.10 0.19
CA LEU A 641 -35.76 6.87 0.60
C LEU A 641 -36.57 6.26 -0.53
N SER A 642 -36.08 6.36 -1.78
CA SER A 642 -36.71 5.82 -2.98
C SER A 642 -35.68 5.54 -4.07
N ASP A 643 -36.02 4.72 -5.06
CA ASP A 643 -35.15 4.42 -6.22
C ASP A 643 -34.67 5.67 -6.97
N ALA A 644 -35.44 6.77 -6.91
CA ALA A 644 -35.09 8.03 -7.55
C ALA A 644 -33.81 8.66 -6.96
N ASP A 645 -33.52 8.39 -5.68
CA ASP A 645 -32.33 8.88 -4.99
C ASP A 645 -31.06 8.17 -5.48
N CYS A 646 -31.21 6.98 -6.07
CA CYS A 646 -30.11 6.16 -6.60
C CYS A 646 -29.93 6.31 -8.12
N SER A 647 -30.67 7.22 -8.78
CA SER A 647 -30.55 7.44 -10.23
C SER A 647 -29.66 8.66 -10.57
N PRO A 648 -28.87 8.61 -11.66
CA PRO A 648 -28.31 9.82 -12.27
C PRO A 648 -29.48 10.69 -12.77
N ALA A 649 -29.70 11.95 -12.39
CA ALA A 649 -28.83 13.03 -11.92
C ALA A 649 -28.97 13.42 -10.43
N ASN A 650 -29.72 12.66 -9.65
CA ASN A 650 -29.91 12.92 -8.21
C ASN A 650 -28.73 12.39 -7.37
N CYS A 651 -27.98 11.45 -7.93
CA CYS A 651 -26.72 10.95 -7.43
C CYS A 651 -25.70 10.96 -8.57
N ALA A 652 -24.69 11.81 -8.48
CA ALA A 652 -23.69 11.98 -9.54
C ALA A 652 -22.83 10.71 -9.76
N LEU A 653 -22.70 9.87 -8.74
CA LEU A 653 -21.79 8.74 -8.68
C LEU A 653 -22.50 7.38 -8.61
N CYS A 654 -23.83 7.37 -8.73
CA CYS A 654 -24.61 6.15 -8.77
C CYS A 654 -24.61 5.56 -10.18
N LYS A 655 -24.67 4.23 -10.26
CA LYS A 655 -24.83 3.52 -11.52
C LYS A 655 -26.28 3.61 -12.00
N ALA A 656 -26.44 3.64 -13.32
CA ALA A 656 -27.77 3.62 -13.93
C ALA A 656 -28.50 2.33 -13.57
N GLY A 657 -29.73 2.45 -13.06
CA GLY A 657 -30.58 1.31 -12.69
C GLY A 657 -30.40 0.81 -11.26
N GLU A 658 -29.66 1.52 -10.39
CA GLU A 658 -29.67 1.23 -8.96
C GLU A 658 -31.05 1.45 -8.34
N THR A 659 -31.39 0.63 -7.34
CA THR A 659 -32.63 0.71 -6.56
C THR A 659 -32.32 1.01 -5.10
N CYS A 660 -33.28 1.59 -4.39
CA CYS A 660 -33.19 1.82 -2.96
C CYS A 660 -33.55 0.54 -2.20
N SER A 661 -32.54 -0.07 -1.58
CA SER A 661 -32.72 -1.25 -0.73
C SER A 661 -32.99 -0.81 0.70
N VAL A 662 -34.17 -1.13 1.22
CA VAL A 662 -34.52 -0.85 2.62
C VAL A 662 -34.23 -2.10 3.44
N VAL A 663 -33.29 -2.00 4.38
CA VAL A 663 -32.90 -3.10 5.28
C VAL A 663 -33.14 -2.71 6.73
N ALA A 664 -33.32 -3.71 7.59
CA ALA A 664 -33.27 -3.49 9.03
C ALA A 664 -31.91 -2.90 9.38
N LYS A 665 -31.90 -1.88 10.25
CA LYS A 665 -30.64 -1.28 10.68
C LYS A 665 -29.88 -2.26 11.58
N ASP A 666 -28.59 -2.42 11.34
CA ASP A 666 -27.76 -3.33 12.14
C ASP A 666 -27.65 -2.85 13.59
N CYS A 667 -27.45 -3.78 14.52
CA CYS A 667 -27.36 -3.47 15.96
C CYS A 667 -26.72 -4.61 16.76
N TYR A 668 -26.14 -4.26 17.91
CA TYR A 668 -25.73 -5.24 18.90
C TYR A 668 -26.93 -5.76 19.68
N ILE A 669 -27.10 -7.08 19.70
CA ILE A 669 -28.20 -7.73 20.44
C ILE A 669 -28.07 -7.60 21.96
N ASN A 670 -29.19 -7.61 22.65
CA ASN A 670 -29.29 -7.33 24.09
C ASN A 670 -28.59 -8.36 25.01
N SER A 671 -28.17 -9.53 24.48
CA SER A 671 -27.41 -10.52 25.26
C SER A 671 -25.91 -10.20 25.35
N GLY A 672 -25.45 -9.12 24.71
CA GLY A 672 -24.04 -8.72 24.63
C GLY A 672 -23.40 -9.06 23.29
N ILE A 673 -22.14 -8.66 23.15
CA ILE A 673 -21.35 -8.88 21.94
C ILE A 673 -20.59 -10.19 22.12
N THR A 674 -20.67 -11.09 21.15
CA THR A 674 -19.75 -12.24 21.07
C THR A 674 -19.12 -12.26 19.69
N ARG A 675 -17.85 -12.64 19.59
CA ARG A 675 -17.19 -12.95 18.32
C ARG A 675 -16.41 -14.24 18.49
N SER A 676 -16.55 -15.13 17.52
CA SER A 676 -15.89 -16.42 17.53
C SER A 676 -14.83 -16.49 16.44
N GLY A 677 -13.59 -16.68 16.86
CA GLY A 677 -12.49 -17.03 15.98
C GLY A 677 -12.53 -18.50 15.55
N VAL A 678 -11.58 -18.86 14.70
CA VAL A 678 -11.35 -20.24 14.24
C VAL A 678 -9.85 -20.48 14.26
N ALA A 679 -9.42 -21.47 15.05
CA ALA A 679 -8.03 -21.92 15.05
C ALA A 679 -7.74 -22.68 13.75
N SER A 680 -6.68 -22.28 13.06
CA SER A 680 -6.18 -22.92 11.85
C SER A 680 -4.69 -22.62 11.71
N GLN A 681 -3.93 -23.58 11.22
CA GLN A 681 -2.49 -23.42 11.01
C GLN A 681 -2.18 -22.39 9.93
N THR A 682 -3.02 -22.34 8.88
CA THR A 682 -2.81 -21.53 7.67
C THR A 682 -3.84 -20.44 7.49
N ASP A 683 -5.08 -20.66 7.91
CA ASP A 683 -6.21 -19.75 7.62
C ASP A 683 -6.98 -19.39 8.90
N PRO A 684 -6.31 -18.81 9.92
CA PRO A 684 -6.98 -18.50 11.17
C PRO A 684 -8.03 -17.40 10.97
N VAL A 685 -9.07 -17.47 11.79
CA VAL A 685 -9.96 -16.32 12.00
C VAL A 685 -9.75 -15.80 13.39
N LEU A 686 -9.24 -14.58 13.49
CA LEU A 686 -9.00 -13.89 14.73
C LEU A 686 -10.24 -13.09 15.13
N SER A 687 -10.54 -13.06 16.41
CA SER A 687 -11.63 -12.31 16.99
C SER A 687 -11.11 -11.40 18.10
N ALA A 688 -11.66 -10.19 18.18
CA ALA A 688 -11.40 -9.28 19.29
C ALA A 688 -12.63 -8.42 19.56
N ILE A 689 -12.77 -8.00 20.82
CA ILE A 689 -13.69 -6.95 21.25
C ILE A 689 -12.84 -5.87 21.92
N PHE A 690 -13.07 -4.61 21.56
CA PHE A 690 -12.23 -3.49 21.95
C PHE A 690 -13.07 -2.23 22.17
N CYS A 691 -12.46 -1.21 22.80
CA CYS A 691 -13.15 0.04 23.11
C CYS A 691 -12.70 1.14 22.18
N ILE A 692 -13.65 1.90 21.68
CA ILE A 692 -13.42 3.03 20.80
C ILE A 692 -13.77 4.30 21.56
N ALA A 693 -12.79 5.17 21.74
CA ALA A 693 -13.01 6.49 22.31
C ALA A 693 -13.77 7.39 21.32
N GLY A 694 -14.29 8.53 21.79
CA GLY A 694 -14.74 9.58 20.87
C GLY A 694 -13.55 10.12 20.07
N THR A 695 -13.75 10.33 18.78
CA THR A 695 -12.77 10.93 17.88
C THR A 695 -12.56 12.42 18.16
N GLY A 696 -13.52 13.06 18.82
CA GLY A 696 -13.58 14.52 18.99
C GLY A 696 -14.22 15.23 17.78
N GLN A 697 -14.60 14.48 16.74
CA GLN A 697 -15.34 14.98 15.59
C GLN A 697 -16.80 14.62 15.73
N SER A 698 -17.65 15.63 15.99
CA SER A 698 -19.08 15.42 16.26
C SER A 698 -19.82 14.65 15.14
N ALA A 699 -19.46 14.82 13.87
CA ALA A 699 -20.07 14.10 12.75
C ALA A 699 -19.76 12.60 12.80
N VAL A 700 -18.50 12.21 13.05
CA VAL A 700 -18.10 10.81 13.17
C VAL A 700 -18.67 10.20 14.44
N ASP A 701 -18.54 10.90 15.57
CA ASP A 701 -19.00 10.40 16.87
C ASP A 701 -20.51 10.21 16.91
N SER A 702 -21.29 11.11 16.29
CA SER A 702 -22.74 10.94 16.19
C SER A 702 -23.17 9.86 15.21
N THR A 703 -22.47 9.72 14.07
CA THR A 703 -22.82 8.74 13.04
C THR A 703 -22.51 7.32 13.49
N ALA A 704 -21.33 7.08 14.05
CA ALA A 704 -20.94 5.76 14.54
C ALA A 704 -21.43 5.48 15.99
N GLY A 705 -21.79 6.51 16.76
CA GLY A 705 -22.16 6.35 18.16
C GLY A 705 -20.95 6.12 19.05
N LEU A 706 -19.93 6.97 18.90
CA LEU A 706 -18.71 6.94 19.70
C LEU A 706 -18.78 7.94 20.86
N PRO A 707 -18.12 7.65 22.01
CA PRO A 707 -17.41 6.42 22.34
C PRO A 707 -18.32 5.20 22.45
N GLY A 708 -17.81 4.02 22.09
CA GLY A 708 -18.57 2.78 22.07
C GLY A 708 -17.71 1.53 21.87
N PRO A 709 -18.30 0.34 21.85
CA PRO A 709 -17.61 -0.91 21.60
C PRO A 709 -17.22 -1.01 20.12
N GLY A 710 -16.16 -1.77 19.88
CA GLY A 710 -15.85 -2.32 18.58
C GLY A 710 -15.70 -3.83 18.70
N ALA A 711 -16.09 -4.53 17.64
CA ALA A 711 -15.92 -5.95 17.50
C ALA A 711 -15.28 -6.23 16.14
N ILE A 712 -14.37 -7.19 16.07
CA ILE A 712 -13.76 -7.58 14.80
C ILE A 712 -13.66 -9.09 14.72
N ARG A 713 -13.98 -9.61 13.54
CA ARG A 713 -13.71 -10.98 13.12
C ARG A 713 -12.83 -10.93 11.85
N GLN A 714 -11.53 -11.02 12.07
CA GLN A 714 -10.48 -10.84 11.06
C GLN A 714 -10.07 -12.19 10.47
N THR A 715 -10.35 -12.38 9.19
CA THR A 715 -9.84 -13.52 8.42
C THR A 715 -8.43 -13.25 7.94
N SER A 716 -7.55 -14.24 8.11
CA SER A 716 -6.14 -14.09 7.75
C SER A 716 -5.58 -15.36 7.12
N THR A 717 -4.59 -15.20 6.24
CA THR A 717 -3.65 -16.26 5.86
C THR A 717 -2.38 -16.09 6.65
N VAL A 718 -1.82 -17.21 7.08
CA VAL A 718 -0.56 -17.29 7.80
C VAL A 718 0.43 -18.17 7.06
N VAL A 719 1.67 -17.69 6.95
CA VAL A 719 2.79 -18.48 6.44
C VAL A 719 3.91 -18.49 7.48
N ASP A 720 4.37 -19.68 7.83
CA ASP A 720 5.46 -19.88 8.80
C ASP A 720 6.77 -20.29 8.10
N THR A 721 7.91 -20.01 8.73
CA THR A 721 9.25 -20.46 8.29
C THR A 721 10.15 -20.74 9.49
N GLY A 722 11.28 -21.39 9.25
CA GLY A 722 12.38 -21.49 10.23
C GLY A 722 12.40 -22.69 11.15
N PHE A 723 11.59 -23.72 10.90
CA PHE A 723 11.54 -24.96 11.67
C PHE A 723 12.03 -26.18 10.86
#